data_AF-A0A6J4PTF1-F1
#
_entry.id   AF-A0A6J4PTF1-F1
#
_cell.length_a   1.000
_cell.length_b   1.000
_cell.length_c   1.000
_cell.angle_alpha   90.00
_cell.angle_beta   90.00
_cell.angle_gamma   90.00
#
_symmetry.space_group_name_H-M   'P 1'
#
loop_
_entity.id
_entity.type
_entity.pdbx_description
1 polymer ?
#
loop_
_entity_poly.entity_id
_entity_poly.type
_entity_poly.pdbx_seq_one_letter_code
_entity_poly.pdbx_strand_id
1 'polypeptide(L)'
;MRAGERRGERRGERADPRYDTDLIKEEGERLLAAYLGRPGKVSGSRMVWECPKCGKPKLSLQRAKGSVGCLNAGCEVETSTDVIGVLASLEGLQTRGEDFKRVCALSYELLSIPDPASDAGDRTSFPDGRDGRAAAQARREPALRPSDPETFVPAGPDVVDAVLSRLLQLCPLEGRDVGFLASRGVAEQTARFGRFGSITGRRARHAMGVLAREFPREQLRGVPGFRERESDGDGGSPQLGFTLWGDFLLIPYFDRTGRVVTLEGRAVGDVPSWAGKYTSLRNGGNHLYVFPAFGVDDLVAVCEGPMGAIVAAQEGLAVGAIQGVKRYTKAKAQAGAAPGEEEPLPELARADFRGRTVLYVPDLDVKPDARADVEQHAARACEFLVARQNGRPLIATVPQDGTGGPAKDLDAWILSAPEAGLHGVLSGLLRRAHRPETWPGLPDPTDAAGSPEPAPVPAPDPGASAPPEAPEKGRRERTTEPLAAQPSGTESSGTEPPEAEPSEDDADAPGGAVEDDDNPEAGAFDAFDRWYALLEGRPGTDELASRPEPYRPQSGEEPAPDGAFALEVELQWAGLFALGAALLFWYYVGASEGWLAGGVGFLPSLPGPLTVAYGLPFALVFGAAAGSVLLLHIRGRRLASRRHLIGPERR
;
A
#
# COMPACT_ATOMS: atom_id res chain seq x y z
N MET A 1 -48.41 -43.31 -45.84
CA MET A 1 -47.93 -43.95 -44.59
C MET A 1 -46.42 -44.07 -44.64
N ARG A 2 -45.74 -43.08 -44.05
CA ARG A 2 -44.73 -43.15 -42.97
C ARG A 2 -43.33 -43.65 -43.39
N ALA A 3 -42.52 -42.66 -43.79
CA ALA A 3 -41.07 -42.70 -43.73
C ALA A 3 -40.63 -42.58 -42.25
N GLY A 4 -39.72 -43.45 -41.82
CA GLY A 4 -39.16 -43.45 -40.47
C GLY A 4 -37.91 -42.60 -40.39
N GLU A 5 -37.94 -41.55 -39.56
CA GLU A 5 -36.80 -40.74 -39.17
C GLU A 5 -35.90 -41.51 -38.20
N ARG A 6 -34.63 -41.69 -38.55
CA ARG A 6 -33.57 -42.09 -37.62
C ARG A 6 -33.01 -40.84 -36.94
N ARG A 7 -33.47 -40.57 -35.71
CA ARG A 7 -32.78 -39.64 -34.79
C ARG A 7 -31.47 -40.30 -34.33
N GLY A 8 -30.35 -39.82 -34.84
CA GLY A 8 -29.03 -40.15 -34.30
C GLY A 8 -28.83 -39.45 -32.96
N GLU A 9 -28.61 -40.23 -31.90
CA GLU A 9 -28.07 -39.76 -30.63
C GLU A 9 -26.69 -39.15 -30.86
N ARG A 10 -26.59 -37.81 -30.81
CA ARG A 10 -25.31 -37.13 -30.67
C ARG A 10 -24.83 -37.36 -29.24
N ARG A 11 -23.95 -38.35 -29.05
CA ARG A 11 -23.13 -38.46 -27.82
C ARG A 11 -22.44 -37.12 -27.61
N GLY A 12 -22.70 -36.47 -26.48
CA GLY A 12 -22.10 -35.20 -26.10
C GLY A 12 -20.57 -35.31 -26.15
N GLU A 13 -19.98 -34.58 -27.10
CA GLU A 13 -18.56 -34.37 -27.21
C GLU A 13 -18.12 -33.63 -25.93
N ARG A 14 -17.33 -34.28 -25.08
CA ARG A 14 -16.83 -33.67 -23.83
C ARG A 14 -16.08 -32.40 -24.21
N ALA A 15 -16.48 -31.27 -23.62
CA ALA A 15 -15.78 -30.01 -23.79
C ALA A 15 -14.32 -30.18 -23.37
N ASP A 16 -13.42 -29.90 -24.30
CA ASP A 16 -11.98 -30.01 -24.12
C ASP A 16 -11.54 -29.05 -23.00
N PRO A 17 -10.82 -29.51 -21.95
CA PRO A 17 -10.39 -28.64 -20.86
C PRO A 17 -9.55 -27.47 -21.40
N ARG A 18 -9.98 -26.25 -21.06
CA ARG A 18 -9.33 -25.02 -21.51
C ARG A 18 -8.30 -24.58 -20.49
N TYR A 19 -7.03 -24.72 -20.85
CA TYR A 19 -5.92 -24.15 -20.09
C TYR A 19 -5.84 -22.63 -20.26
N ASP A 20 -5.55 -21.91 -19.18
CA ASP A 20 -5.30 -20.47 -19.19
C ASP A 20 -3.85 -20.21 -19.62
N THR A 21 -3.66 -19.95 -20.91
CA THR A 21 -2.32 -19.74 -21.48
C THR A 21 -1.70 -18.42 -21.05
N ASP A 22 -2.52 -17.44 -20.69
CA ASP A 22 -2.02 -16.13 -20.29
C ASP A 22 -1.43 -16.23 -18.89
N LEU A 23 -2.09 -16.97 -17.99
CA LEU A 23 -1.54 -17.36 -16.69
C LEU A 23 -0.18 -18.06 -16.81
N ILE A 24 -0.06 -19.04 -17.72
CA ILE A 24 1.22 -19.75 -17.93
C ILE A 24 2.32 -18.77 -18.36
N LYS A 25 2.01 -17.83 -19.26
CA LYS A 25 2.98 -16.83 -19.76
C LYS A 25 3.38 -15.81 -18.71
N GLU A 26 2.43 -15.30 -17.93
CA GLU A 26 2.67 -14.39 -16.79
C GLU A 26 3.60 -15.04 -15.76
N GLU A 27 3.45 -16.35 -15.53
CA GLU A 27 4.26 -17.13 -14.60
C GLU A 27 5.58 -17.66 -15.20
N GLY A 28 5.96 -17.19 -16.39
CA GLY A 28 7.03 -17.79 -17.19
C GLY A 28 8.39 -17.89 -16.48
N GLU A 29 8.73 -16.94 -15.60
CA GLU A 29 9.95 -17.04 -14.78
C GLU A 29 9.90 -18.17 -13.76
N ARG A 30 8.82 -18.23 -12.97
CA ARG A 30 8.63 -19.24 -11.93
C ARG A 30 8.57 -20.63 -12.56
N LEU A 31 7.89 -20.72 -13.69
CA LEU A 31 7.77 -21.93 -14.49
C LEU A 31 9.13 -22.43 -14.99
N LEU A 32 9.96 -21.56 -15.60
CA LEU A 32 11.30 -21.94 -16.04
C LEU A 32 12.22 -22.30 -14.87
N ALA A 33 12.13 -21.59 -13.74
CA ALA A 33 12.91 -21.90 -12.56
C ALA A 33 12.57 -23.29 -11.99
N ALA A 34 11.26 -23.62 -11.94
CA ALA A 34 10.78 -24.94 -11.54
C ALA A 34 11.24 -26.03 -12.52
N TYR A 35 11.03 -25.81 -13.83
CA TYR A 35 11.40 -26.75 -14.89
C TYR A 35 12.91 -27.04 -14.92
N LEU A 36 13.74 -26.00 -14.78
CA LEU A 36 15.20 -26.13 -14.84
C LEU A 36 15.84 -26.50 -13.49
N GLY A 37 15.03 -26.65 -12.44
CA GLY A 37 15.48 -27.01 -11.09
C GLY A 37 16.39 -25.98 -10.42
N ARG A 38 16.43 -24.74 -10.91
CA ARG A 38 17.29 -23.67 -10.36
C ARG A 38 16.78 -22.27 -10.72
N PRO A 39 16.96 -21.28 -9.83
CA PRO A 39 16.65 -19.89 -10.13
C PRO A 39 17.55 -19.37 -11.26
N GLY A 40 17.03 -18.45 -12.07
CA GLY A 40 17.80 -17.81 -13.13
C GLY A 40 18.79 -16.81 -12.58
N LYS A 41 19.86 -16.54 -13.33
CA LYS A 41 20.79 -15.45 -13.04
C LYS A 41 20.29 -14.18 -13.71
N VAL A 42 20.13 -13.11 -12.93
CA VAL A 42 19.79 -11.78 -13.47
C VAL A 42 20.97 -11.27 -14.30
N SER A 43 20.71 -10.83 -15.53
CA SER A 43 21.69 -10.20 -16.42
C SER A 43 21.02 -9.05 -17.17
N GLY A 44 21.19 -7.84 -16.64
CA GLY A 44 20.45 -6.66 -17.11
C GLY A 44 18.94 -6.84 -16.97
N SER A 45 18.20 -6.62 -18.05
CA SER A 45 16.73 -6.78 -18.08
C SER A 45 16.26 -8.23 -18.28
N ARG A 46 17.17 -9.21 -18.19
CA ARG A 46 16.92 -10.61 -18.53
C ARG A 46 17.20 -11.54 -17.37
N MET A 47 16.46 -12.63 -17.31
CA MET A 47 16.81 -13.81 -16.53
C MET A 47 17.49 -14.81 -17.45
N VAL A 48 18.64 -15.36 -17.04
CA VAL A 48 19.45 -16.26 -17.86
C VAL A 48 19.70 -17.58 -17.13
N TRP A 49 19.53 -18.68 -17.87
CA TRP A 49 19.85 -20.04 -17.45
C TRP A 49 20.78 -20.69 -18.47
N GLU A 50 21.42 -21.78 -18.05
CA GLU A 50 22.04 -22.72 -18.97
C GLU A 50 20.95 -23.56 -19.65
N CYS A 51 20.98 -23.54 -20.99
CA CYS A 51 20.02 -24.22 -21.84
C CYS A 51 20.29 -25.73 -21.82
N PRO A 52 19.31 -26.57 -21.44
CA PRO A 52 19.53 -28.01 -21.33
C PRO A 52 19.80 -28.68 -22.69
N LYS A 53 19.43 -28.05 -23.81
CA LYS A 53 19.69 -28.60 -25.16
C LYS A 53 21.12 -28.39 -25.66
N CYS A 54 21.72 -27.22 -25.39
CA CYS A 54 23.06 -26.91 -25.89
C CYS A 54 24.13 -26.75 -24.79
N GLY A 55 23.77 -26.84 -23.51
CA GLY A 55 24.68 -26.69 -22.36
C GLY A 55 25.26 -25.29 -22.18
N LYS A 56 24.80 -24.28 -22.94
CA LYS A 56 25.33 -22.91 -22.86
C LYS A 56 24.43 -22.02 -21.99
N PRO A 57 24.99 -21.07 -21.21
CA PRO A 57 24.27 -20.09 -20.40
C PRO A 57 23.63 -18.98 -21.26
N LYS A 58 22.74 -19.38 -22.17
CA LYS A 58 22.12 -18.51 -23.18
C LYS A 58 20.60 -18.68 -23.29
N LEU A 59 19.97 -19.50 -22.45
CA LEU A 59 18.51 -19.52 -22.36
C LEU A 59 18.07 -18.29 -21.57
N SER A 60 17.30 -17.40 -22.19
CA SER A 60 16.98 -16.09 -21.62
C SER A 60 15.49 -15.80 -21.66
N LEU A 61 14.95 -15.28 -20.56
CA LEU A 61 13.62 -14.67 -20.46
C LEU A 61 13.74 -13.14 -20.38
N GLN A 62 13.02 -12.42 -21.24
CA GLN A 62 12.81 -10.97 -21.17
C GLN A 62 11.47 -10.69 -20.48
N ARG A 63 11.49 -10.41 -19.16
CA ARG A 63 10.27 -10.23 -18.33
C ARG A 63 9.26 -9.27 -18.96
N ALA A 64 9.72 -8.09 -19.38
CA ALA A 64 8.88 -7.04 -19.95
C ALA A 64 8.18 -7.44 -21.27
N LYS A 65 8.70 -8.43 -22.00
CA LYS A 65 8.13 -8.88 -23.29
C LYS A 65 7.45 -10.24 -23.19
N GLY A 66 7.57 -10.94 -22.06
CA GLY A 66 7.14 -12.34 -21.92
C GLY A 66 7.84 -13.31 -22.88
N SER A 67 8.96 -12.89 -23.50
CA SER A 67 9.65 -13.71 -24.51
C SER A 67 10.82 -14.49 -23.92
N VAL A 68 10.92 -15.76 -24.30
CA VAL A 68 11.94 -16.72 -23.86
C VAL A 68 12.60 -17.33 -25.09
N GLY A 69 13.90 -17.59 -25.04
CA GLY A 69 14.57 -18.35 -26.09
C GLY A 69 16.05 -18.57 -25.81
N CYS A 70 16.69 -19.44 -26.60
CA CYS A 70 18.13 -19.66 -26.52
C CYS A 70 18.88 -18.76 -27.49
N LEU A 71 19.75 -17.88 -26.98
CA LEU A 71 20.55 -16.95 -27.77
C LEU A 71 21.81 -17.59 -28.39
N ASN A 72 21.95 -18.92 -28.35
CA ASN A 72 23.04 -19.61 -29.02
C ASN A 72 22.67 -19.86 -30.49
N ALA A 73 23.40 -19.23 -31.41
CA ALA A 73 23.30 -19.52 -32.84
C ALA A 73 23.62 -21.02 -33.07
N GLY A 74 22.61 -21.81 -33.45
CA GLY A 74 22.71 -23.25 -33.64
C GLY A 74 22.11 -24.10 -32.50
N CYS A 75 21.44 -23.51 -31.50
CA CYS A 75 20.57 -24.30 -30.63
C CYS A 75 19.27 -24.66 -31.35
N GLU A 76 18.71 -25.84 -31.05
CA GLU A 76 17.39 -26.25 -31.54
C GLU A 76 16.22 -25.49 -30.88
N VAL A 77 16.46 -24.86 -29.73
CA VAL A 77 15.49 -24.00 -29.06
C VAL A 77 15.43 -22.67 -29.77
N GLU A 78 14.24 -22.23 -30.13
CA GLU A 78 14.00 -20.95 -30.80
C GLU A 78 14.65 -19.78 -30.04
N THR A 79 15.12 -18.79 -30.78
CA THR A 79 15.82 -17.62 -30.21
C THR A 79 14.87 -16.67 -29.48
N SER A 80 13.58 -16.69 -29.83
CA SER A 80 12.54 -15.88 -29.19
C SER A 80 11.16 -16.47 -29.46
N THR A 81 10.51 -16.98 -28.43
CA THR A 81 9.13 -17.44 -28.40
C THR A 81 8.52 -17.15 -27.02
N ASP A 82 7.35 -17.65 -26.67
CA ASP A 82 6.84 -17.54 -25.30
C ASP A 82 7.28 -18.74 -24.44
N VAL A 83 6.93 -18.74 -23.15
CA VAL A 83 7.37 -19.83 -22.26
C VAL A 83 6.80 -21.20 -22.67
N ILE A 84 5.61 -21.23 -23.25
CA ILE A 84 4.98 -22.47 -23.75
C ILE A 84 5.77 -22.99 -24.94
N GLY A 85 6.13 -22.11 -25.88
CA GLY A 85 6.96 -22.46 -27.03
C GLY A 85 8.33 -23.01 -26.62
N VAL A 86 8.97 -22.41 -25.61
CA VAL A 86 10.23 -22.93 -25.09
C VAL A 86 10.06 -24.28 -24.42
N LEU A 87 9.08 -24.46 -23.53
CA LEU A 87 8.83 -25.75 -22.89
C LEU A 87 8.52 -26.84 -23.91
N ALA A 88 7.70 -26.54 -24.92
CA ALA A 88 7.42 -27.47 -26.01
C ALA A 88 8.71 -27.89 -26.73
N SER A 89 9.59 -26.95 -27.07
CA SER A 89 10.87 -27.25 -27.69
C SER A 89 11.81 -28.07 -26.78
N LEU A 90 11.80 -27.79 -25.48
CA LEU A 90 12.61 -28.52 -24.50
C LEU A 90 12.13 -29.98 -24.34
N GLU A 91 10.82 -30.20 -24.36
CA GLU A 91 10.19 -31.53 -24.28
C GLU A 91 10.11 -32.27 -25.63
N GLY A 92 10.49 -31.62 -26.74
CA GLY A 92 10.33 -32.21 -28.08
C GLY A 92 8.87 -32.34 -28.52
N LEU A 93 8.00 -31.48 -28.01
CA LEU A 93 6.56 -31.44 -28.27
C LEU A 93 6.20 -30.32 -29.27
N GLN A 94 5.07 -30.49 -29.97
CA GLN A 94 4.53 -29.43 -30.82
C GLN A 94 3.73 -28.40 -30.01
N THR A 95 3.77 -27.14 -30.45
CA THR A 95 3.01 -26.02 -29.84
C THR A 95 1.53 -26.01 -30.20
N ARG A 96 0.99 -27.10 -30.75
CA ARG A 96 -0.41 -27.25 -31.18
C ARG A 96 -0.92 -28.67 -30.90
N GLY A 97 -2.25 -28.84 -30.92
CA GLY A 97 -2.89 -30.16 -30.79
C GLY A 97 -2.78 -30.75 -29.38
N GLU A 98 -2.64 -32.07 -29.29
CA GLU A 98 -2.52 -32.79 -28.00
C GLU A 98 -1.22 -32.47 -27.26
N ASP A 99 -0.13 -32.25 -28.00
CA ASP A 99 1.16 -31.86 -27.43
C ASP A 99 1.08 -30.51 -26.71
N PHE A 100 0.33 -29.57 -27.26
CA PHE A 100 0.07 -28.29 -26.60
C PHE A 100 -0.63 -28.46 -25.25
N LYS A 101 -1.63 -29.35 -25.17
CA LYS A 101 -2.32 -29.65 -23.91
C LYS A 101 -1.39 -30.28 -22.89
N ARG A 102 -0.49 -31.18 -23.34
CA ARG A 102 0.55 -31.77 -22.49
C ARG A 102 1.50 -30.72 -21.92
N VAL A 103 1.94 -29.76 -22.74
CA VAL A 103 2.78 -28.64 -22.27
C VAL A 103 2.02 -27.77 -21.26
N CYS A 104 0.72 -27.52 -21.49
CA CYS A 104 -0.08 -26.76 -20.54
C CYS A 104 -0.29 -27.52 -19.22
N ALA A 105 -0.60 -28.82 -19.26
CA ALA A 105 -0.72 -29.69 -18.09
C ALA A 105 0.58 -29.70 -17.27
N LEU A 106 1.72 -29.91 -17.94
CA LEU A 106 3.05 -29.84 -17.34
C LEU A 106 3.29 -28.46 -16.70
N SER A 107 2.87 -27.38 -17.36
CA SER A 107 3.01 -26.03 -16.82
C SER A 107 2.21 -25.84 -15.54
N TYR A 108 0.99 -26.37 -15.48
CA TYR A 108 0.16 -26.34 -14.27
C TYR A 108 0.76 -27.16 -13.14
N GLU A 109 1.25 -28.37 -13.45
CA GLU A 109 1.94 -29.25 -12.50
C GLU A 109 3.16 -28.55 -11.88
N LEU A 110 4.04 -27.99 -12.70
CA LEU A 110 5.25 -27.28 -12.27
C LEU A 110 4.92 -26.03 -11.44
N LEU A 111 3.79 -25.38 -11.71
CA LEU A 111 3.31 -24.22 -10.96
C LEU A 111 2.51 -24.59 -9.70
N SER A 112 2.29 -25.89 -9.47
CA SER A 112 1.42 -26.45 -8.43
C SER A 112 0.01 -25.87 -8.47
N ILE A 113 -0.52 -25.68 -9.68
CA ILE A 113 -1.89 -25.22 -9.94
C ILE A 113 -2.72 -26.47 -10.29
N PRO A 114 -3.92 -26.66 -9.70
CA PRO A 114 -4.78 -27.79 -10.04
C PRO A 114 -5.05 -27.87 -11.55
N ASP A 115 -4.84 -29.04 -12.14
CA ASP A 115 -5.02 -29.24 -13.58
C ASP A 115 -6.52 -29.16 -13.93
N PRO A 116 -6.95 -28.22 -14.80
CA PRO A 116 -8.34 -28.12 -15.20
C PRO A 116 -8.85 -29.39 -15.92
N ALA A 117 -7.95 -30.21 -16.48
CA ALA A 117 -8.31 -31.49 -17.08
C ALA A 117 -8.56 -32.60 -16.06
N SER A 118 -7.91 -32.57 -14.89
CA SER A 118 -8.13 -33.58 -13.84
C SER A 118 -9.47 -33.41 -13.13
N ASP A 119 -9.99 -32.18 -13.06
CA ASP A 119 -11.27 -31.85 -12.43
C ASP A 119 -12.50 -32.03 -13.36
N ALA A 120 -12.27 -32.35 -14.65
CA ALA A 120 -13.34 -32.56 -15.63
C ALA A 120 -14.21 -33.81 -15.36
N GLY A 121 -13.89 -34.60 -14.32
CA GLY A 121 -14.66 -35.75 -13.88
C GLY A 121 -16.00 -35.42 -13.20
N ASP A 122 -16.21 -34.19 -12.70
CA ASP A 122 -17.37 -33.90 -11.83
C ASP A 122 -18.04 -32.53 -12.06
N ARG A 123 -17.68 -31.81 -13.13
CA ARG A 123 -18.26 -30.50 -13.44
C ARG A 123 -18.77 -30.41 -14.86
N THR A 124 -20.10 -30.53 -15.00
CA THR A 124 -20.81 -30.17 -16.23
C THR A 124 -20.71 -28.66 -16.49
N SER A 125 -20.36 -28.32 -17.73
CA SER A 125 -20.51 -27.03 -18.43
C SER A 125 -19.67 -25.82 -17.99
N PHE A 126 -18.52 -25.63 -18.66
CA PHE A 126 -17.97 -24.31 -18.98
C PHE A 126 -18.34 -23.94 -20.44
N PRO A 127 -18.80 -22.71 -20.73
CA PRO A 127 -19.21 -22.34 -22.08
C PRO A 127 -18.04 -22.13 -23.06
N ASP A 128 -18.29 -22.52 -24.30
CA ASP A 128 -17.36 -22.67 -25.40
C ASP A 128 -17.01 -21.31 -26.06
N GLY A 129 -16.00 -20.60 -25.55
CA GLY A 129 -15.50 -19.33 -26.11
C GLY A 129 -14.75 -19.40 -27.44
N ARG A 130 -15.33 -20.01 -28.50
CA ARG A 130 -14.76 -19.96 -29.87
C ARG A 130 -15.06 -18.67 -30.64
N ASP A 131 -16.00 -17.85 -30.20
CA ASP A 131 -16.35 -16.58 -30.87
C ASP A 131 -15.68 -15.33 -30.26
N GLY A 132 -14.73 -15.53 -29.34
CA GLY A 132 -14.19 -14.46 -28.50
C GLY A 132 -13.11 -13.57 -29.12
N ARG A 133 -12.39 -13.99 -30.18
CA ARG A 133 -11.13 -13.29 -30.56
C ARG A 133 -11.30 -12.07 -31.47
N ALA A 134 -12.22 -12.12 -32.45
CA ALA A 134 -12.57 -10.93 -33.23
C ALA A 134 -13.46 -9.97 -32.42
N ALA A 135 -14.22 -10.53 -31.48
CA ALA A 135 -15.02 -9.74 -30.56
C ALA A 135 -14.15 -9.15 -29.44
N ALA A 136 -13.08 -9.75 -28.92
CA ALA A 136 -12.27 -9.17 -27.83
C ALA A 136 -11.51 -7.89 -28.23
N GLN A 137 -11.17 -7.71 -29.51
CA GLN A 137 -10.53 -6.49 -30.00
C GLN A 137 -11.54 -5.40 -30.40
N ALA A 138 -12.79 -5.78 -30.69
CA ALA A 138 -13.92 -4.86 -30.93
C ALA A 138 -14.81 -4.62 -29.68
N ARG A 139 -14.68 -5.46 -28.65
CA ARG A 139 -15.26 -5.34 -27.30
C ARG A 139 -14.38 -4.36 -26.52
N ARG A 140 -14.37 -3.11 -26.99
CA ARG A 140 -14.42 -2.00 -26.04
C ARG A 140 -15.54 -2.37 -25.07
N GLU A 141 -15.22 -2.55 -23.79
CA GLU A 141 -16.23 -2.49 -22.73
C GLU A 141 -17.14 -1.31 -23.12
N PRO A 142 -18.43 -1.52 -23.43
CA PRO A 142 -19.32 -0.40 -23.66
C PRO A 142 -19.18 0.45 -22.40
N ALA A 143 -18.78 1.71 -22.58
CA ALA A 143 -18.51 2.67 -21.51
C ALA A 143 -19.44 2.34 -20.34
N LEU A 144 -18.83 1.83 -19.26
CA LEU A 144 -19.49 1.26 -18.09
C LEU A 144 -20.84 1.94 -17.90
N ARG A 145 -21.94 1.29 -18.32
CA ARG A 145 -23.26 1.86 -18.07
C ARG A 145 -23.34 2.07 -16.57
N PRO A 146 -23.66 3.29 -16.08
CA PRO A 146 -24.02 3.49 -14.69
C PRO A 146 -25.00 2.37 -14.35
N SER A 147 -24.67 1.57 -13.35
CA SER A 147 -25.61 0.55 -12.87
C SER A 147 -26.88 1.28 -12.52
N ASP A 148 -28.05 0.73 -12.85
CA ASP A 148 -29.31 1.30 -12.40
C ASP A 148 -29.21 1.50 -10.87
N PRO A 149 -29.25 2.75 -10.39
CA PRO A 149 -29.03 3.06 -8.98
C PRO A 149 -30.09 2.41 -8.07
N GLU A 150 -31.17 1.89 -8.64
CA GLU A 150 -32.32 1.32 -7.93
C GLU A 150 -32.08 -0.02 -7.22
N THR A 151 -30.91 -0.67 -7.35
CA THR A 151 -30.69 -2.03 -6.79
C THR A 151 -29.51 -2.19 -5.83
N PHE A 152 -28.76 -1.12 -5.53
CA PHE A 152 -27.66 -1.20 -4.55
C PHE A 152 -28.17 -0.93 -3.13
N VAL A 153 -28.14 -1.97 -2.29
CA VAL A 153 -28.40 -1.84 -0.85
C VAL A 153 -27.05 -1.96 -0.13
N PRO A 154 -26.52 -0.89 0.48
CA PRO A 154 -25.22 -0.94 1.13
C PRO A 154 -25.26 -1.92 2.32
N ALA A 155 -24.20 -2.71 2.45
CA ALA A 155 -24.00 -3.54 3.63
C ALA A 155 -23.71 -2.67 4.86
N GLY A 156 -23.99 -3.20 6.05
CA GLY A 156 -23.62 -2.54 7.31
C GLY A 156 -22.10 -2.38 7.45
N PRO A 157 -21.63 -1.40 8.22
CA PRO A 157 -20.20 -1.07 8.32
C PRO A 157 -19.33 -2.25 8.79
N ASP A 158 -19.86 -3.11 9.68
CA ASP A 158 -19.12 -4.27 10.18
C ASP A 158 -18.91 -5.34 9.08
N VAL A 159 -19.89 -5.50 8.17
CA VAL A 159 -19.76 -6.41 7.03
C VAL A 159 -18.78 -5.84 6.01
N VAL A 160 -18.84 -4.53 5.76
CA VAL A 160 -17.88 -3.83 4.88
C VAL A 160 -16.45 -4.02 5.39
N ASP A 161 -16.21 -3.74 6.66
CA ASP A 161 -14.89 -3.92 7.28
C ASP A 161 -14.44 -5.38 7.23
N ALA A 162 -15.29 -6.33 7.63
CA ALA A 162 -14.94 -7.75 7.63
C ALA A 162 -14.53 -8.23 6.23
N VAL A 163 -15.26 -7.86 5.18
CA VAL A 163 -14.97 -8.26 3.80
C VAL A 163 -13.70 -7.58 3.27
N LEU A 164 -13.55 -6.26 3.45
CA LEU A 164 -12.39 -5.52 2.93
C LEU A 164 -11.11 -5.82 3.70
N SER A 165 -11.18 -5.96 5.02
CA SER A 165 -10.06 -6.43 5.84
C SER A 165 -9.65 -7.85 5.45
N ARG A 166 -10.60 -8.74 5.19
CA ARG A 166 -10.30 -10.09 4.70
C ARG A 166 -9.68 -10.08 3.31
N LEU A 167 -10.13 -9.20 2.42
CA LEU A 167 -9.51 -9.00 1.10
C LEU A 167 -8.04 -8.58 1.24
N LEU A 168 -7.72 -7.62 2.11
CA LEU A 168 -6.33 -7.19 2.36
C LEU A 168 -5.46 -8.33 2.91
N GLN A 169 -6.00 -9.19 3.79
CA GLN A 169 -5.29 -10.37 4.28
C GLN A 169 -4.98 -11.39 3.17
N LEU A 170 -5.89 -11.55 2.21
CA LEU A 170 -5.72 -12.43 1.04
C LEU A 170 -4.82 -11.79 -0.04
N CYS A 171 -4.58 -10.49 0.06
CA CYS A 171 -3.81 -9.69 -0.88
C CYS A 171 -2.72 -8.89 -0.16
N PRO A 172 -1.81 -9.53 0.62
CA PRO A 172 -0.76 -8.81 1.34
C PRO A 172 0.19 -8.10 0.37
N LEU A 173 0.81 -7.00 0.81
CA LEU A 173 1.73 -6.21 0.01
C LEU A 173 2.86 -7.07 -0.60
N GLU A 174 3.02 -7.03 -1.92
CA GLU A 174 4.03 -7.79 -2.67
C GLU A 174 5.27 -6.94 -2.97
N GLY A 175 6.42 -7.61 -3.17
CA GLY A 175 7.70 -6.94 -3.46
C GLY A 175 7.67 -6.00 -4.67
N ARG A 176 6.82 -6.27 -5.67
CA ARG A 176 6.56 -5.36 -6.81
C ARG A 176 6.08 -4.00 -6.32
N ASP A 177 5.09 -3.99 -5.44
CA ASP A 177 4.43 -2.78 -4.98
C ASP A 177 5.23 -2.11 -3.87
N VAL A 178 5.99 -2.87 -3.07
CA VAL A 178 7.04 -2.33 -2.19
C VAL A 178 8.09 -1.58 -3.01
N GLY A 179 8.58 -2.17 -4.12
CA GLY A 179 9.52 -1.51 -5.02
C GLY A 179 8.94 -0.25 -5.67
N PHE A 180 7.65 -0.27 -6.02
CA PHE A 180 6.94 0.93 -6.50
C PHE A 180 6.88 2.03 -5.42
N LEU A 181 6.48 1.69 -4.19
CA LEU A 181 6.45 2.63 -3.06
C LEU A 181 7.83 3.22 -2.78
N ALA A 182 8.87 2.38 -2.74
CA ALA A 182 10.25 2.82 -2.58
C ALA A 182 10.70 3.78 -3.70
N SER A 183 10.29 3.52 -4.96
CA SER A 183 10.58 4.44 -6.08
C SER A 183 9.88 5.79 -5.96
N ARG A 184 8.82 5.86 -5.13
CA ARG A 184 8.11 7.08 -4.75
C ARG A 184 8.59 7.66 -3.41
N GLY A 185 9.76 7.23 -2.93
CA GLY A 185 10.36 7.76 -1.70
C GLY A 185 9.66 7.32 -0.41
N VAL A 186 8.83 6.28 -0.45
CA VAL A 186 8.17 5.74 0.75
C VAL A 186 9.04 4.66 1.35
N ALA A 187 9.48 4.87 2.59
CA ALA A 187 10.26 3.88 3.34
C ALA A 187 9.49 2.56 3.57
N GLU A 188 10.20 1.45 3.66
CA GLU A 188 9.59 0.12 3.88
C GLU A 188 8.77 0.07 5.18
N GLN A 189 9.25 0.72 6.24
CA GLN A 189 8.54 0.80 7.51
C GLN A 189 7.20 1.53 7.37
N THR A 190 7.17 2.66 6.66
CA THR A 190 5.95 3.39 6.32
C THR A 190 5.00 2.53 5.48
N ALA A 191 5.53 1.78 4.51
CA ALA A 191 4.73 0.85 3.71
C ALA A 191 4.07 -0.25 4.57
N ARG A 192 4.76 -0.76 5.59
CA ARG A 192 4.20 -1.73 6.55
C ARG A 192 3.12 -1.10 7.43
N PHE A 193 3.36 0.09 7.99
CA PHE A 193 2.39 0.79 8.84
C PHE A 193 1.14 1.25 8.08
N GLY A 194 1.26 1.53 6.78
CA GLY A 194 0.14 1.89 5.92
C GLY A 194 -0.88 0.78 5.69
N ARG A 195 -0.60 -0.46 6.13
CA ARG A 195 -1.46 -1.65 5.95
C ARG A 195 -1.86 -1.89 4.49
N PHE A 196 -0.97 -1.55 3.56
CA PHE A 196 -1.23 -1.68 2.13
C PHE A 196 -1.36 -3.13 1.70
N GLY A 197 -2.05 -3.34 0.57
CA GLY A 197 -2.17 -4.64 -0.08
C GLY A 197 -1.73 -4.60 -1.54
N SER A 198 -1.65 -5.77 -2.16
CA SER A 198 -1.31 -5.92 -3.58
C SER A 198 -2.32 -6.85 -4.24
N ILE A 199 -2.98 -6.37 -5.28
CA ILE A 199 -3.88 -7.18 -6.09
C ILE A 199 -3.33 -7.31 -7.51
N THR A 200 -3.58 -8.48 -8.08
CA THR A 200 -3.32 -8.85 -9.48
C THR A 200 -4.58 -9.52 -10.01
N GLY A 201 -4.72 -9.72 -11.32
CA GLY A 201 -5.85 -10.48 -11.88
C GLY A 201 -5.99 -11.88 -11.25
N ARG A 202 -4.86 -12.56 -11.02
CA ARG A 202 -4.81 -13.88 -10.36
C ARG A 202 -5.27 -13.81 -8.90
N ARG A 203 -4.74 -12.86 -8.14
CA ARG A 203 -5.10 -12.69 -6.72
C ARG A 203 -6.54 -12.27 -6.55
N ALA A 204 -7.04 -11.39 -7.40
CA ALA A 204 -8.45 -11.02 -7.43
C ALA A 204 -9.33 -12.26 -7.60
N ARG A 205 -9.05 -13.12 -8.60
CA ARG A 205 -9.78 -14.39 -8.78
C ARG A 205 -9.77 -15.27 -7.54
N HIS A 206 -8.59 -15.47 -6.95
CA HIS A 206 -8.44 -16.29 -5.75
C HIS A 206 -9.21 -15.70 -4.56
N ALA A 207 -9.00 -14.42 -4.28
CA ALA A 207 -9.66 -13.71 -3.18
C ALA A 207 -11.18 -13.70 -3.35
N MET A 208 -11.69 -13.49 -4.57
CA MET A 208 -13.13 -13.56 -4.85
C MET A 208 -13.69 -14.97 -4.60
N GLY A 209 -12.95 -16.01 -5.00
CA GLY A 209 -13.35 -17.38 -4.73
C GLY A 209 -13.40 -17.70 -3.23
N VAL A 210 -12.47 -17.18 -2.44
CA VAL A 210 -12.45 -17.33 -0.97
C VAL A 210 -13.60 -16.55 -0.34
N LEU A 211 -13.73 -15.26 -0.67
CA LEU A 211 -14.75 -14.38 -0.11
C LEU A 211 -16.17 -14.88 -0.44
N ALA A 212 -16.42 -15.39 -1.64
CA ALA A 212 -17.71 -15.96 -2.02
C ALA A 212 -18.08 -17.26 -1.26
N ARG A 213 -17.10 -17.93 -0.62
CA ARG A 213 -17.35 -19.07 0.29
C ARG A 213 -17.55 -18.64 1.73
N GLU A 214 -16.87 -17.57 2.15
CA GLU A 214 -16.89 -17.08 3.53
C GLU A 214 -18.10 -16.17 3.81
N PHE A 215 -18.56 -15.41 2.80
CA PHE A 215 -19.62 -14.42 2.94
C PHE A 215 -20.81 -14.74 2.02
N PRO A 216 -22.06 -14.58 2.51
CA PRO A 216 -23.24 -14.66 1.66
C PRO A 216 -23.16 -13.71 0.48
N ARG A 217 -23.63 -14.17 -0.68
CA ARG A 217 -23.57 -13.41 -1.92
C ARG A 217 -24.28 -12.07 -1.82
N GLU A 218 -25.41 -12.03 -1.13
CA GLU A 218 -26.22 -10.83 -0.89
C GLU A 218 -25.45 -9.80 -0.08
N GLN A 219 -24.65 -10.22 0.90
CA GLN A 219 -23.80 -9.33 1.69
C GLN A 219 -22.69 -8.74 0.83
N LEU A 220 -21.99 -9.57 0.05
CA LEU A 220 -20.92 -9.11 -0.83
C LEU A 220 -21.41 -8.05 -1.82
N ARG A 221 -22.64 -8.19 -2.36
CA ARG A 221 -23.24 -7.19 -3.25
C ARG A 221 -23.43 -5.82 -2.61
N GLY A 222 -23.58 -5.76 -1.30
CA GLY A 222 -23.69 -4.51 -0.54
C GLY A 222 -22.34 -3.89 -0.18
N VAL A 223 -21.23 -4.59 -0.38
CA VAL A 223 -19.88 -4.07 -0.09
C VAL A 223 -19.38 -3.25 -1.30
N PRO A 224 -18.81 -2.05 -1.07
CA PRO A 224 -18.18 -1.28 -2.14
C PRO A 224 -17.23 -2.09 -3.01
N GLY A 225 -17.30 -1.85 -4.31
CA GLY A 225 -16.44 -2.47 -5.30
C GLY A 225 -16.94 -3.79 -5.87
N PHE A 226 -17.87 -4.46 -5.19
CA PHE A 226 -18.47 -5.71 -5.65
C PHE A 226 -19.70 -5.44 -6.53
N ARG A 227 -19.88 -6.27 -7.55
CA ARG A 227 -21.05 -6.19 -8.44
C ARG A 227 -21.39 -7.55 -9.04
N GLU A 228 -22.65 -7.73 -9.38
CA GLU A 228 -23.00 -8.82 -10.30
C GLU A 228 -22.64 -8.39 -11.72
N ARG A 229 -21.98 -9.30 -12.43
CA ARG A 229 -21.76 -9.23 -13.86
C ARG A 229 -22.84 -10.09 -14.50
N GLU A 230 -23.56 -9.50 -15.45
CA GLU A 230 -24.44 -10.28 -16.32
C GLU A 230 -23.62 -11.38 -16.99
N SER A 231 -24.13 -12.60 -16.99
CA SER A 231 -23.48 -13.69 -17.71
C SER A 231 -23.52 -13.35 -19.21
N ASP A 232 -22.37 -13.35 -19.87
CA ASP A 232 -22.20 -12.95 -21.29
C ASP A 232 -22.93 -13.88 -22.32
N GLY A 233 -23.89 -14.71 -21.90
CA GLY A 233 -24.71 -15.57 -22.76
C GLY A 233 -25.31 -16.81 -22.06
N ASP A 234 -26.48 -17.24 -22.56
CA ASP A 234 -27.20 -18.52 -22.34
C ASP A 234 -27.36 -19.04 -20.90
N GLY A 235 -28.00 -18.24 -20.03
CA GLY A 235 -28.58 -18.75 -18.78
C GLY A 235 -27.58 -19.08 -17.67
N GLY A 236 -26.32 -18.67 -17.80
CA GLY A 236 -25.36 -18.71 -16.71
C GLY A 236 -25.81 -17.85 -15.53
N SER A 237 -25.60 -18.33 -14.31
CA SER A 237 -25.85 -17.54 -13.11
C SER A 237 -24.95 -16.29 -13.11
N PRO A 238 -25.45 -15.13 -12.65
CA PRO A 238 -24.65 -13.92 -12.60
C PRO A 238 -23.36 -14.16 -11.82
N GLN A 239 -22.22 -13.69 -12.33
CA GLN A 239 -20.94 -13.85 -11.64
C GLN A 239 -20.65 -12.64 -10.77
N LEU A 240 -20.16 -12.84 -9.56
CA LEU A 240 -19.71 -11.74 -8.72
C LEU A 240 -18.35 -11.25 -9.21
N GLY A 241 -18.24 -9.96 -9.52
CA GLY A 241 -17.01 -9.30 -9.89
C GLY A 241 -16.60 -8.24 -8.87
N PHE A 242 -15.34 -7.84 -8.93
CA PHE A 242 -14.75 -6.79 -8.09
C PHE A 242 -14.11 -5.70 -8.94
N THR A 243 -14.16 -4.46 -8.47
CA THR A 243 -13.72 -3.27 -9.24
C THR A 243 -12.20 -3.29 -9.50
N LEU A 244 -11.39 -3.67 -8.51
CA LEU A 244 -9.93 -3.68 -8.64
C LEU A 244 -9.47 -5.06 -9.13
N TRP A 245 -9.67 -5.30 -10.42
CA TRP A 245 -9.20 -6.51 -11.09
C TRP A 245 -8.04 -6.15 -12.03
N GLY A 246 -6.80 -6.36 -11.60
CA GLY A 246 -5.60 -5.98 -12.34
C GLY A 246 -4.45 -5.73 -11.37
N ASP A 247 -3.37 -5.11 -11.86
CA ASP A 247 -2.18 -4.82 -11.07
C ASP A 247 -2.32 -3.50 -10.32
N PHE A 248 -2.80 -3.59 -9.07
CA PHE A 248 -3.00 -2.43 -8.21
C PHE A 248 -2.33 -2.62 -6.85
N LEU A 249 -1.67 -1.58 -6.37
CA LEU A 249 -1.45 -1.33 -4.96
C LEU A 249 -2.81 -0.97 -4.34
N LEU A 250 -3.20 -1.68 -3.28
CA LEU A 250 -4.41 -1.43 -2.51
C LEU A 250 -4.12 -0.47 -1.35
N ILE A 251 -4.79 0.67 -1.35
CA ILE A 251 -4.70 1.71 -0.32
C ILE A 251 -5.98 1.67 0.51
N PRO A 252 -5.96 1.17 1.75
CA PRO A 252 -7.13 1.14 2.61
C PRO A 252 -7.43 2.51 3.23
N TYR A 253 -8.73 2.80 3.35
CA TYR A 253 -9.25 3.97 4.03
C TYR A 253 -9.94 3.50 5.31
N PHE A 254 -9.69 4.21 6.41
CA PHE A 254 -10.16 3.83 7.73
C PHE A 254 -11.13 4.86 8.29
N ASP A 255 -12.18 4.39 8.97
CA ASP A 255 -12.98 5.27 9.82
C ASP A 255 -12.25 5.61 11.13
N ARG A 256 -12.88 6.46 11.95
CA ARG A 256 -12.35 6.87 13.27
C ARG A 256 -12.18 5.71 14.26
N THR A 257 -12.77 4.54 13.99
CA THR A 257 -12.66 3.34 14.81
C THR A 257 -11.60 2.36 14.28
N GLY A 258 -10.93 2.70 13.19
CA GLY A 258 -9.90 1.86 12.56
C GLY A 258 -10.47 0.76 11.67
N ARG A 259 -11.77 0.81 11.34
CA ARG A 259 -12.41 -0.13 10.40
C ARG A 259 -12.15 0.29 8.95
N VAL A 260 -11.93 -0.68 8.08
CA VAL A 260 -11.75 -0.43 6.64
C VAL A 260 -13.11 -0.11 6.02
N VAL A 261 -13.29 1.10 5.52
CA VAL A 261 -14.56 1.57 4.92
C VAL A 261 -14.57 1.51 3.40
N THR A 262 -13.41 1.65 2.79
CA THR A 262 -13.23 1.54 1.33
C THR A 262 -11.78 1.24 1.00
N LEU A 263 -11.51 0.97 -0.28
CA LEU A 263 -10.16 0.84 -0.83
C LEU A 263 -10.00 1.79 -2.03
N GLU A 264 -8.76 2.15 -2.31
CA GLU A 264 -8.38 2.74 -3.58
C GLU A 264 -7.28 1.92 -4.22
N GLY A 265 -7.44 1.64 -5.52
CA GLY A 265 -6.43 0.97 -6.33
C GLY A 265 -5.51 2.00 -6.98
N ARG A 266 -4.22 1.92 -6.69
CA ARG A 266 -3.16 2.64 -7.40
C ARG A 266 -2.56 1.71 -8.44
N ALA A 267 -2.72 2.00 -9.72
CA ALA A 267 -2.16 1.15 -10.78
C ALA A 267 -0.63 1.14 -10.72
N VAL A 268 -0.03 -0.04 -10.79
CA VAL A 268 1.43 -0.24 -10.77
C VAL A 268 1.88 -0.80 -12.11
N GLY A 269 2.72 -0.06 -12.83
CA GLY A 269 3.12 -0.39 -14.20
C GLY A 269 2.18 0.21 -15.25
N ASP A 270 1.84 -0.57 -16.27
CA ASP A 270 0.95 -0.14 -17.35
C ASP A 270 -0.47 0.02 -16.83
N VAL A 271 -0.99 1.24 -16.90
CA VAL A 271 -2.36 1.55 -16.47
C VAL A 271 -3.33 0.85 -17.43
N PRO A 272 -4.23 -0.03 -16.94
CA PRO A 272 -5.24 -0.63 -17.78
C PRO A 272 -6.06 0.44 -18.50
N SER A 273 -6.38 0.28 -19.78
CA SER A 273 -7.07 1.30 -20.58
C SER A 273 -8.46 1.69 -20.06
N TRP A 274 -9.08 0.83 -19.24
CA TRP A 274 -10.35 1.07 -18.57
C TRP A 274 -10.21 1.77 -17.20
N ALA A 275 -8.99 1.84 -16.67
CA ALA A 275 -8.68 2.36 -15.34
C ALA A 275 -7.93 3.69 -15.40
N GLY A 276 -8.06 4.49 -14.35
CA GLY A 276 -7.21 5.66 -14.13
C GLY A 276 -5.91 5.32 -13.40
N LYS A 277 -5.04 6.33 -13.25
CA LYS A 277 -3.86 6.31 -12.37
C LYS A 277 -4.24 5.81 -10.96
N TYR A 278 -5.40 6.26 -10.49
CA TYR A 278 -6.09 5.79 -9.30
C TYR A 278 -7.50 5.34 -9.70
N THR A 279 -7.98 4.27 -9.08
CA THR A 279 -9.31 3.69 -9.30
C THR A 279 -9.94 3.45 -7.94
N SER A 280 -11.03 4.16 -7.64
CA SER A 280 -11.78 3.92 -6.41
C SER A 280 -12.81 2.82 -6.61
N LEU A 281 -13.22 2.19 -5.50
CA LEU A 281 -14.28 1.18 -5.55
C LEU A 281 -15.59 1.77 -6.07
N ARG A 282 -16.26 1.03 -6.95
CA ARG A 282 -17.63 1.34 -7.36
C ARG A 282 -18.53 1.37 -6.12
N ASN A 283 -19.46 2.31 -6.07
CA ASN A 283 -20.37 2.51 -4.92
C ASN A 283 -19.66 2.80 -3.58
N GLY A 284 -18.34 3.03 -3.59
CA GLY A 284 -17.58 3.36 -2.39
C GLY A 284 -17.56 4.83 -2.05
N GLY A 285 -18.52 5.65 -2.52
CA GLY A 285 -18.61 7.06 -2.17
C GLY A 285 -17.34 7.90 -2.39
N ASN A 286 -17.26 9.00 -1.63
CA ASN A 286 -16.04 9.77 -1.43
C ASN A 286 -15.62 9.59 0.03
N HIS A 287 -14.32 9.43 0.26
CA HIS A 287 -13.74 9.25 1.58
C HIS A 287 -12.52 10.15 1.76
N LEU A 288 -12.18 10.43 3.01
CA LEU A 288 -10.92 11.04 3.40
C LEU A 288 -9.92 9.94 3.76
N TYR A 289 -8.82 9.85 3.03
CA TYR A 289 -7.69 9.04 3.45
C TYR A 289 -7.00 9.70 4.62
N VAL A 290 -6.74 8.95 5.68
CA VAL A 290 -5.85 9.34 6.78
C VAL A 290 -4.90 8.17 7.00
N PHE A 291 -3.60 8.45 7.09
CA PHE A 291 -2.62 7.40 7.31
C PHE A 291 -2.86 6.74 8.70
N PRO A 292 -2.80 5.39 8.84
CA PRO A 292 -3.30 4.68 10.02
C PRO A 292 -2.68 5.07 11.37
N ALA A 293 -1.50 5.70 11.36
CA ALA A 293 -0.83 6.17 12.57
C ALA A 293 -1.44 7.45 13.16
N PHE A 294 -2.35 8.13 12.45
CA PHE A 294 -2.92 9.41 12.86
C PHE A 294 -4.44 9.36 13.00
N GLY A 295 -4.96 10.14 13.94
CA GLY A 295 -6.38 10.45 14.01
C GLY A 295 -6.76 11.57 13.04
N VAL A 296 -8.03 11.59 12.62
CA VAL A 296 -8.57 12.70 11.82
C VAL A 296 -8.53 14.02 12.59
N ASP A 297 -8.66 14.00 13.92
CA ASP A 297 -8.63 15.22 14.74
C ASP A 297 -7.21 15.79 14.86
N ASP A 298 -6.18 15.05 14.44
CA ASP A 298 -4.77 15.47 14.52
C ASP A 298 -4.29 16.15 13.24
N LEU A 299 -5.11 16.13 12.19
CA LEU A 299 -4.71 16.61 10.87
C LEU A 299 -4.17 18.04 10.91
N VAL A 300 -3.06 18.23 10.19
CA VAL A 300 -2.35 19.49 10.02
C VAL A 300 -2.56 20.06 8.62
N ALA A 301 -2.84 19.18 7.66
CA ALA A 301 -3.16 19.53 6.29
C ALA A 301 -4.08 18.49 5.63
N VAL A 302 -4.68 18.86 4.50
CA VAL A 302 -5.41 17.97 3.60
C VAL A 302 -4.95 18.22 2.15
N CYS A 303 -4.74 17.16 1.36
CA CYS A 303 -4.34 17.21 -0.04
C CYS A 303 -5.27 16.40 -0.97
N GLU A 304 -5.00 16.35 -2.28
CA GLU A 304 -5.87 15.72 -3.30
C GLU A 304 -5.50 14.27 -3.71
N GLY A 305 -4.45 13.70 -3.13
CA GLY A 305 -4.05 12.32 -3.43
C GLY A 305 -3.38 11.62 -2.25
N PRO A 306 -3.61 10.30 -2.08
CA PRO A 306 -3.12 9.56 -0.92
C PRO A 306 -1.60 9.49 -0.85
N MET A 307 -0.88 9.51 -1.99
CA MET A 307 0.60 9.48 -1.97
C MET A 307 1.21 10.67 -1.25
N GLY A 308 0.64 11.87 -1.38
CA GLY A 308 1.06 13.05 -0.63
C GLY A 308 0.91 12.85 0.88
N ALA A 309 -0.21 12.28 1.31
CA ALA A 309 -0.45 11.95 2.71
C ALA A 309 0.46 10.83 3.24
N ILE A 310 0.74 9.79 2.42
CA ILE A 310 1.64 8.69 2.78
C ILE A 310 3.07 9.18 2.96
N VAL A 311 3.55 10.03 2.05
CA VAL A 311 4.88 10.66 2.13
C VAL A 311 4.95 11.71 3.22
N ALA A 312 3.84 12.38 3.57
CA ALA A 312 3.83 13.25 4.75
C ALA A 312 3.89 12.44 6.05
N ALA A 313 3.23 11.28 6.10
CA ALA A 313 3.16 10.44 7.28
C ALA A 313 4.52 9.84 7.69
N GLN A 314 5.39 9.47 6.74
CA GLN A 314 6.74 8.99 7.08
C GLN A 314 7.57 10.05 7.79
N GLU A 315 7.21 11.32 7.60
CA GLU A 315 7.86 12.45 8.23
C GLU A 315 7.14 12.94 9.49
N GLY A 316 6.21 12.14 10.03
CA GLY A 316 5.47 12.47 11.24
C GLY A 316 4.35 13.50 11.03
N LEU A 317 3.95 13.78 9.78
CA LEU A 317 2.91 14.78 9.50
C LEU A 317 1.55 14.12 9.27
N ALA A 318 0.56 14.48 10.10
CA ALA A 318 -0.82 14.05 9.95
C ALA A 318 -1.51 14.78 8.78
N VAL A 319 -1.40 14.24 7.57
CA VAL A 319 -2.03 14.80 6.36
C VAL A 319 -3.14 13.89 5.87
N GLY A 320 -4.33 14.46 5.65
CA GLY A 320 -5.45 13.76 5.04
C GLY A 320 -5.43 13.90 3.51
N ALA A 321 -6.07 12.99 2.77
CA ALA A 321 -6.22 13.14 1.32
C ALA A 321 -7.63 12.83 0.82
N ILE A 322 -8.16 13.70 -0.03
CA ILE A 322 -9.42 13.47 -0.77
C ILE A 322 -9.12 12.85 -2.13
N GLN A 323 -10.13 12.31 -2.82
CA GLN A 323 -10.01 11.73 -4.17
C GLN A 323 -10.12 12.78 -5.28
N GLY A 324 -9.34 13.86 -5.17
CA GLY A 324 -9.39 15.02 -6.05
C GLY A 324 -10.59 15.94 -5.82
N VAL A 325 -10.37 17.25 -5.97
CA VAL A 325 -11.34 18.29 -5.60
C VAL A 325 -12.59 18.26 -6.48
N LYS A 326 -12.43 18.01 -7.79
CA LYS A 326 -13.56 17.96 -8.73
C LYS A 326 -14.52 16.83 -8.43
N ARG A 327 -13.98 15.66 -8.06
CA ARG A 327 -14.81 14.51 -7.68
C ARG A 327 -15.51 14.75 -6.36
N TYR A 328 -14.78 15.33 -5.40
CA TYR A 328 -15.32 15.72 -4.11
C TYR A 328 -16.53 16.66 -4.25
N THR A 329 -16.40 17.73 -5.05
CA THR A 329 -17.46 18.71 -5.26
C THR A 329 -18.61 18.19 -6.13
N LYS A 330 -18.32 17.41 -7.19
CA LYS A 330 -19.35 16.87 -8.08
C LYS A 330 -20.28 15.88 -7.39
N ALA A 331 -19.75 14.99 -6.55
CA ALA A 331 -20.58 14.03 -5.83
C ALA A 331 -21.59 14.74 -4.90
N LYS A 332 -21.18 15.86 -4.30
CA LYS A 332 -22.05 16.68 -3.46
C LYS A 332 -23.16 17.36 -4.26
N ALA A 333 -22.83 17.92 -5.42
CA ALA A 333 -23.84 18.52 -6.31
C ALA A 333 -24.87 17.48 -6.81
N GLN A 334 -24.46 16.23 -7.04
CA GLN A 334 -25.35 15.16 -7.51
C GLN A 334 -26.28 14.61 -6.43
N ALA A 335 -25.96 14.79 -5.15
CA ALA A 335 -26.80 14.34 -4.04
C ALA A 335 -28.08 15.19 -3.86
N GLY A 336 -28.27 16.26 -4.65
CA GLY A 336 -29.45 17.12 -4.57
C GLY A 336 -29.58 17.91 -3.26
N ALA A 337 -28.58 17.83 -2.39
CA ALA A 337 -28.53 18.59 -1.15
C ALA A 337 -28.47 20.10 -1.47
N ALA A 338 -29.27 20.91 -0.77
CA ALA A 338 -29.15 22.35 -0.90
C ALA A 338 -27.73 22.79 -0.48
N PRO A 339 -27.18 23.87 -1.08
CA PRO A 339 -25.91 24.41 -0.63
C PRO A 339 -25.95 24.68 0.88
N GLY A 340 -25.08 24.03 1.67
CA GLY A 340 -25.12 24.13 3.13
C GLY A 340 -25.52 22.83 3.84
N GLU A 341 -26.35 22.00 3.20
CA GLU A 341 -26.88 20.77 3.80
C GLU A 341 -26.01 19.54 3.51
N GLU A 342 -24.90 19.69 2.80
CA GLU A 342 -24.08 18.54 2.43
C GLU A 342 -23.36 17.97 3.66
N GLU A 343 -23.60 16.69 3.95
CA GLU A 343 -22.93 15.98 5.03
C GLU A 343 -21.39 15.99 4.85
N PRO A 344 -20.63 16.00 5.95
CA PRO A 344 -19.18 15.84 5.90
C PRO A 344 -18.81 14.46 5.32
N LEU A 345 -17.55 14.29 4.93
CA LEU A 345 -17.04 12.95 4.63
C LEU A 345 -17.24 12.05 5.86
N PRO A 346 -17.50 10.74 5.70
CA PRO A 346 -17.75 9.84 6.82
C PRO A 346 -16.66 9.91 7.90
N GLU A 347 -15.39 10.05 7.51
CA GLU A 347 -14.25 10.15 8.44
C GLU A 347 -14.22 11.48 9.19
N LEU A 348 -14.76 12.55 8.61
CA LEU A 348 -14.88 13.88 9.22
C LEU A 348 -16.16 14.02 10.06
N ALA A 349 -17.04 13.01 10.06
CA ALA A 349 -18.22 13.04 10.92
C ALA A 349 -17.77 13.13 12.39
N ARG A 350 -18.17 14.21 13.06
CA ARG A 350 -17.80 14.54 14.45
C ARG A 350 -16.31 14.84 14.67
N ALA A 351 -15.55 15.11 13.60
CA ALA A 351 -14.22 15.66 13.75
C ALA A 351 -14.27 17.07 14.33
N ASP A 352 -13.30 17.37 15.21
CA ASP A 352 -13.16 18.68 15.84
C ASP A 352 -11.69 19.10 15.83
N PHE A 353 -11.38 20.07 14.98
CA PHE A 353 -10.05 20.66 14.89
C PHE A 353 -9.76 21.66 16.01
N ARG A 354 -10.72 21.96 16.90
CA ARG A 354 -10.54 22.80 18.10
C ARG A 354 -10.01 24.20 17.82
N GLY A 355 -10.47 24.80 16.73
CA GLY A 355 -10.01 26.09 16.23
C GLY A 355 -8.60 26.06 15.63
N ARG A 356 -7.93 24.91 15.53
CA ARG A 356 -6.58 24.81 14.95
C ARG A 356 -6.60 25.18 13.47
N THR A 357 -5.48 25.70 13.00
CA THR A 357 -5.27 25.97 11.59
C THR A 357 -4.98 24.65 10.87
N VAL A 358 -5.74 24.37 9.80
CA VAL A 358 -5.50 23.20 8.95
C VAL A 358 -5.33 23.69 7.51
N LEU A 359 -4.24 23.28 6.88
CA LEU A 359 -3.95 23.64 5.50
C LEU A 359 -4.77 22.78 4.53
N TYR A 360 -5.19 23.36 3.43
CA TYR A 360 -5.57 22.63 2.23
C TYR A 360 -4.55 22.89 1.13
N VAL A 361 -4.04 21.82 0.54
CA VAL A 361 -3.02 21.85 -0.51
C VAL A 361 -3.63 21.25 -1.80
N PRO A 362 -4.19 22.10 -2.69
CA PRO A 362 -4.75 21.62 -3.94
C PRO A 362 -3.68 21.11 -4.90
N ASP A 363 -4.06 20.19 -5.79
CA ASP A 363 -3.18 19.71 -6.86
C ASP A 363 -3.25 20.64 -8.07
N LEU A 364 -2.22 21.46 -8.23
CA LEU A 364 -2.10 22.38 -9.35
C LEU A 364 -1.23 21.82 -10.50
N ASP A 365 -0.78 20.57 -10.42
CA ASP A 365 -0.14 19.85 -11.54
C ASP A 365 -1.19 19.33 -12.53
N VAL A 366 -2.09 20.23 -12.92
CA VAL A 366 -3.15 19.98 -13.89
C VAL A 366 -2.90 20.86 -15.11
N LYS A 367 -3.52 20.48 -16.23
CA LYS A 367 -3.46 21.29 -17.45
C LYS A 367 -3.98 22.72 -17.17
N PRO A 368 -3.47 23.75 -17.85
CA PRO A 368 -3.83 25.15 -17.57
C PRO A 368 -5.34 25.45 -17.58
N ASP A 369 -6.09 24.77 -18.45
CA ASP A 369 -7.55 24.86 -18.55
C ASP A 369 -8.27 24.29 -17.32
N ALA A 370 -7.73 23.23 -16.71
CA ALA A 370 -8.27 22.62 -15.52
C ALA A 370 -7.85 23.34 -14.22
N ARG A 371 -6.80 24.17 -14.27
CA ARG A 371 -6.26 24.87 -13.10
C ARG A 371 -7.24 25.87 -12.50
N ALA A 372 -7.90 26.67 -13.34
CA ALA A 372 -8.90 27.64 -12.89
C ALA A 372 -10.05 26.94 -12.13
N ASP A 373 -10.50 25.78 -12.61
CA ASP A 373 -11.52 25.00 -11.91
C ASP A 373 -11.04 24.49 -10.54
N VAL A 374 -9.78 24.02 -10.44
CA VAL A 374 -9.20 23.57 -9.16
C VAL A 374 -9.13 24.75 -8.18
N GLU A 375 -8.65 25.90 -8.65
CA GLU A 375 -8.56 27.12 -7.85
C GLU A 375 -9.95 27.58 -7.38
N GLN A 376 -10.97 27.53 -8.24
CA GLN A 376 -12.36 27.85 -7.89
C GLN A 376 -12.93 26.89 -6.83
N HIS A 377 -12.61 25.60 -6.92
CA HIS A 377 -13.14 24.60 -5.98
C HIS A 377 -12.37 24.51 -4.66
N ALA A 378 -11.13 25.01 -4.59
CA ALA A 378 -10.27 24.91 -3.41
C ALA A 378 -10.85 25.61 -2.17
N ALA A 379 -11.40 26.81 -2.35
CA ALA A 379 -12.05 27.56 -1.26
C ALA A 379 -13.26 26.80 -0.69
N ARG A 380 -14.08 26.21 -1.57
CA ARG A 380 -15.20 25.38 -1.16
C ARG A 380 -14.71 24.12 -0.43
N ALA A 381 -13.68 23.46 -0.94
CA ALA A 381 -13.11 22.27 -0.28
C ALA A 381 -12.67 22.58 1.17
N CYS A 382 -12.01 23.72 1.40
CA CYS A 382 -11.63 24.18 2.74
C CYS A 382 -12.80 24.31 3.71
N GLU A 383 -13.93 24.87 3.25
CA GLU A 383 -15.11 25.04 4.09
C GLU A 383 -15.57 23.67 4.64
N PHE A 384 -15.71 22.67 3.77
CA PHE A 384 -16.25 21.38 4.16
C PHE A 384 -15.25 20.44 4.83
N LEU A 385 -13.97 20.58 4.51
CA LEU A 385 -12.90 19.72 5.04
C LEU A 385 -12.34 20.25 6.37
N VAL A 386 -12.46 21.55 6.63
CA VAL A 386 -11.85 22.21 7.80
C VAL A 386 -12.84 23.06 8.59
N ALA A 387 -13.48 24.06 7.95
CA ALA A 387 -14.25 25.06 8.70
C ALA A 387 -15.43 24.46 9.47
N ARG A 388 -16.16 23.53 8.84
CA ARG A 388 -17.31 22.84 9.44
C ARG A 388 -16.94 21.90 10.59
N GLN A 389 -15.66 21.56 10.72
CA GLN A 389 -15.11 20.75 11.79
C GLN A 389 -14.42 21.64 12.82
N ASN A 390 -14.89 22.88 12.99
CA ASN A 390 -14.35 23.85 13.93
C ASN A 390 -12.85 24.13 13.69
N GLY A 391 -12.38 24.13 12.45
CA GLY A 391 -11.01 24.48 12.08
C GLY A 391 -10.88 25.87 11.45
N ARG A 392 -9.66 26.41 11.40
CA ARG A 392 -9.32 27.62 10.64
C ARG A 392 -8.67 27.23 9.31
N PRO A 393 -9.40 27.22 8.19
CA PRO A 393 -8.84 26.82 6.89
C PRO A 393 -7.85 27.86 6.38
N LEU A 394 -6.75 27.37 5.78
CA LEU A 394 -5.91 28.15 4.89
C LEU A 394 -5.59 27.32 3.64
N ILE A 395 -5.44 27.97 2.50
CA ILE A 395 -5.07 27.30 1.23
C ILE A 395 -3.61 27.61 0.94
N ALA A 396 -2.80 26.59 0.68
CA ALA A 396 -1.39 26.76 0.35
C ALA A 396 -1.06 26.06 -0.97
N THR A 397 -0.34 26.74 -1.86
CA THR A 397 0.23 26.11 -3.06
C THR A 397 1.63 25.58 -2.77
N VAL A 398 1.91 24.38 -3.28
CA VAL A 398 3.28 23.89 -3.36
C VAL A 398 4.09 24.85 -4.25
N PRO A 399 5.24 25.36 -3.79
CA PRO A 399 6.05 26.22 -4.63
C PRO A 399 6.57 25.50 -5.85
N GLN A 400 6.53 26.20 -6.98
CA GLN A 400 7.36 25.86 -8.12
C GLN A 400 8.82 26.01 -7.71
N ASP A 401 9.66 25.03 -8.07
CA ASP A 401 11.09 25.24 -8.00
C ASP A 401 11.42 26.44 -8.90
N GLY A 402 12.18 27.42 -8.37
CA GLY A 402 12.48 28.69 -9.04
C GLY A 402 13.15 28.59 -10.42
N THR A 403 13.34 27.36 -10.91
CA THR A 403 13.67 26.97 -12.28
C THR A 403 12.52 27.13 -13.29
N GLY A 404 11.32 27.55 -12.85
CA GLY A 404 10.16 27.67 -13.73
C GLY A 404 9.61 26.31 -14.18
N GLY A 405 9.87 25.26 -13.38
CA GLY A 405 9.33 23.93 -13.62
C GLY A 405 7.82 23.86 -13.36
N PRO A 406 7.15 22.78 -13.81
CA PRO A 406 5.75 22.52 -13.44
C PRO A 406 5.60 22.46 -11.92
N ALA A 407 4.41 22.83 -11.42
CA ALA A 407 4.11 22.69 -10.00
C ALA A 407 4.26 21.22 -9.60
N LYS A 408 4.93 20.95 -8.47
CA LYS A 408 5.09 19.59 -7.94
C LYS A 408 3.85 19.19 -7.16
N ASP A 409 3.50 17.90 -7.22
CA ASP A 409 2.59 17.30 -6.25
C ASP A 409 3.21 17.36 -4.83
N LEU A 410 2.37 17.23 -3.80
CA LEU A 410 2.81 17.38 -2.40
C LEU A 410 3.92 16.38 -2.05
N ASP A 411 3.82 15.13 -2.53
CA ASP A 411 4.84 14.11 -2.33
C ASP A 411 6.17 14.46 -3.00
N ALA A 412 6.20 14.85 -4.28
CA ALA A 412 7.47 15.22 -4.91
C ALA A 412 8.10 16.46 -4.27
N TRP A 413 7.30 17.38 -3.73
CA TRP A 413 7.83 18.54 -3.02
C TRP A 413 8.42 18.19 -1.66
N ILE A 414 7.73 17.38 -0.84
CA ILE A 414 8.27 16.87 0.43
C ILE A 414 9.61 16.16 0.18
N LEU A 415 9.66 15.27 -0.81
CA LEU A 415 10.88 14.51 -1.15
C LEU A 415 12.00 15.38 -1.75
N SER A 416 11.68 16.59 -2.23
CA SER A 416 12.70 17.53 -2.71
C SER A 416 13.30 18.39 -1.61
N ALA A 417 12.73 18.35 -0.40
CA ALA A 417 13.25 19.09 0.73
C ALA A 417 14.55 18.47 1.26
N PRO A 418 15.49 19.28 1.77
CA PRO A 418 16.62 18.76 2.54
C PRO A 418 16.12 18.04 3.80
N GLU A 419 16.75 16.91 4.17
CA GLU A 419 16.36 16.05 5.30
C GLU A 419 16.19 16.82 6.63
N ALA A 420 17.04 17.83 6.90
CA ALA A 420 16.95 18.64 8.13
C ALA A 420 15.87 19.75 8.09
N GLY A 421 14.97 19.75 7.11
CA GLY A 421 14.20 20.95 6.72
C GLY A 421 12.69 20.85 6.80
N LEU A 422 12.08 19.71 7.14
CA LEU A 422 10.65 19.54 6.88
C LEU A 422 9.73 20.45 7.70
N HIS A 423 10.08 20.74 8.95
CA HIS A 423 9.37 21.78 9.71
C HIS A 423 9.48 23.15 9.05
N GLY A 424 10.63 23.46 8.45
CA GLY A 424 10.84 24.67 7.65
C GLY A 424 10.01 24.67 6.37
N VAL A 425 9.78 23.50 5.78
CA VAL A 425 8.98 23.26 4.56
C VAL A 425 7.50 23.56 4.84
N LEU A 426 6.88 22.95 5.85
CA LEU A 426 5.50 23.27 6.24
C LEU A 426 5.33 24.71 6.72
N SER A 427 6.27 25.23 7.53
CA SER A 427 6.25 26.64 7.95
C SER A 427 6.33 27.57 6.73
N GLY A 428 7.07 27.19 5.70
CA GLY A 428 7.14 27.89 4.43
C GLY A 428 5.83 27.88 3.64
N LEU A 429 5.06 26.78 3.69
CA LEU A 429 3.70 26.75 3.15
C LEU A 429 2.76 27.66 3.96
N LEU A 430 2.74 27.52 5.28
CA LEU A 430 1.89 28.32 6.17
C LEU A 430 2.08 29.82 5.95
N ARG A 431 3.34 30.29 5.84
CA ARG A 431 3.65 31.72 5.60
C ARG A 431 3.11 32.26 4.28
N ARG A 432 2.88 31.39 3.28
CA ARG A 432 2.34 31.75 1.96
C ARG A 432 0.90 31.30 1.77
N ALA A 433 0.30 30.74 2.82
CA ALA A 433 -1.06 30.27 2.74
C ALA A 433 -2.01 31.48 2.76
N HIS A 434 -3.09 31.36 2.00
CA HIS A 434 -4.11 32.37 1.86
C HIS A 434 -5.34 31.95 2.66
N ARG A 435 -6.09 32.94 3.16
CA ARG A 435 -7.44 32.65 3.64
C ARG A 435 -8.33 32.33 2.45
N PRO A 436 -9.34 31.44 2.59
CA PRO A 436 -10.24 31.11 1.50
C PRO A 436 -10.84 32.34 0.81
N GLU A 437 -11.20 33.39 1.54
CA GLU A 437 -11.83 34.61 1.00
C GLU A 437 -10.86 35.47 0.16
N THR A 438 -9.56 35.24 0.30
CA THR A 438 -8.49 35.97 -0.39
C THR A 438 -7.81 35.12 -1.47
N TRP A 439 -8.35 33.94 -1.75
CA TRP A 439 -7.76 33.00 -2.70
C TRP A 439 -7.93 33.48 -4.15
N PRO A 440 -6.87 33.48 -4.98
CA PRO A 440 -6.96 33.83 -6.39
C PRO A 440 -7.95 32.92 -7.13
N GLY A 441 -8.76 33.50 -8.01
CA GLY A 441 -9.72 32.74 -8.84
C GLY A 441 -11.13 32.61 -8.23
N LEU A 442 -11.39 33.19 -7.06
CA LEU A 442 -12.76 33.45 -6.65
C LEU A 442 -13.37 34.52 -7.56
N PRO A 443 -14.59 34.32 -8.09
CA PRO A 443 -15.32 35.40 -8.76
C PRO A 443 -15.47 36.56 -7.76
N ASP A 444 -15.30 37.80 -8.22
CA ASP A 444 -15.49 38.96 -7.37
C ASP A 444 -16.91 38.86 -6.77
N PRO A 445 -17.10 38.94 -5.44
CA PRO A 445 -18.44 38.91 -4.85
C PRO A 445 -19.39 39.94 -5.48
N THR A 446 -18.88 41.00 -6.11
CA THR A 446 -19.68 41.95 -6.90
C THR A 446 -20.19 41.40 -8.23
N ASP A 447 -19.51 40.43 -8.83
CA ASP A 447 -19.92 39.81 -10.10
C ASP A 447 -21.05 38.79 -9.91
N ALA A 448 -21.17 38.19 -8.72
CA ALA A 448 -22.28 37.30 -8.37
C ALA A 448 -23.62 38.02 -8.16
N ALA A 449 -23.59 39.34 -7.94
CA ALA A 449 -24.78 40.19 -7.82
C ALA A 449 -25.50 40.45 -9.15
N GLY A 450 -24.98 39.93 -10.27
CA GLY A 450 -25.66 39.89 -11.58
C GLY A 450 -26.65 38.74 -11.76
N SER A 451 -27.01 38.01 -10.69
CA SER A 451 -28.18 37.13 -10.71
C SER A 451 -29.45 37.96 -10.99
N PRO A 452 -30.36 37.49 -11.85
CA PRO A 452 -31.55 38.24 -12.21
C PRO A 452 -32.32 38.60 -10.96
N GLU A 453 -32.73 39.88 -10.88
CA GLU A 453 -33.70 40.39 -9.92
C GLU A 453 -34.77 39.32 -9.67
N PRO A 454 -34.99 38.89 -8.41
CA PRO A 454 -35.94 37.82 -8.12
C PRO A 454 -37.26 38.19 -8.78
N ALA A 455 -37.70 37.34 -9.72
CA ALA A 455 -38.94 37.56 -10.44
C ALA A 455 -40.04 37.87 -9.40
N PRO A 456 -40.85 38.93 -9.62
CA PRO A 456 -41.86 39.33 -8.67
C PRO A 456 -42.72 38.12 -8.34
N VAL A 457 -42.79 37.79 -7.05
CA VAL A 457 -43.61 36.70 -6.53
C VAL A 457 -45.01 36.88 -7.11
N PRO A 458 -45.54 35.93 -7.91
CA PRO A 458 -46.90 36.06 -8.42
C PRO A 458 -47.84 36.12 -7.22
N ALA A 459 -48.72 37.12 -7.23
CA ALA A 459 -49.71 37.30 -6.18
C ALA A 459 -50.48 35.99 -5.97
N PRO A 460 -50.77 35.61 -4.71
CA PRO A 460 -51.47 34.38 -4.41
C PRO A 460 -52.81 34.33 -5.14
N ASP A 461 -53.02 33.26 -5.90
CA ASP A 461 -54.23 32.96 -6.64
C ASP A 461 -55.40 32.80 -5.66
N PRO A 462 -56.46 33.64 -5.69
CA PRO A 462 -57.54 33.62 -4.69
C PRO A 462 -58.51 32.43 -4.84
N GLY A 463 -58.10 31.33 -5.47
CA GLY A 463 -58.98 30.21 -5.83
C GLY A 463 -58.55 28.81 -5.36
N ALA A 464 -57.43 28.64 -4.66
CA ALA A 464 -56.96 27.31 -4.26
C ALA A 464 -57.60 26.86 -2.94
N SER A 465 -58.68 26.08 -3.04
CA SER A 465 -59.35 25.39 -1.93
C SER A 465 -58.38 24.50 -1.15
N ALA A 466 -58.49 24.56 0.18
CA ALA A 466 -57.69 23.78 1.13
C ALA A 466 -57.86 22.26 0.94
N PRO A 467 -56.77 21.48 1.11
CA PRO A 467 -56.85 20.02 1.17
C PRO A 467 -57.42 19.54 2.53
N PRO A 468 -58.10 18.37 2.57
CA PRO A 468 -58.81 17.90 3.75
C PRO A 468 -57.87 17.40 4.86
N GLU A 469 -58.24 17.71 6.10
CA GLU A 469 -57.59 17.26 7.33
C GLU A 469 -57.56 15.73 7.44
N ALA A 470 -56.38 15.19 7.80
CA ALA A 470 -56.21 13.79 8.16
C ALA A 470 -56.55 13.56 9.65
N PRO A 471 -57.13 12.39 10.01
CA PRO A 471 -57.69 12.17 11.33
C PRO A 471 -56.64 11.87 12.41
N GLU A 472 -56.75 12.59 13.52
CA GLU A 472 -56.10 12.33 14.80
C GLU A 472 -56.36 10.90 15.30
N LYS A 473 -55.28 10.17 15.61
CA LYS A 473 -55.34 8.93 16.40
C LYS A 473 -54.33 8.96 17.54
N GLY A 474 -54.87 9.08 18.76
CA GLY A 474 -54.54 8.15 19.84
C GLY A 474 -53.27 8.42 20.64
N ARG A 475 -53.26 9.50 21.43
CA ARG A 475 -52.36 9.68 22.58
C ARG A 475 -52.74 8.68 23.68
N ARG A 476 -51.93 7.63 23.89
CA ARG A 476 -52.04 6.75 25.07
C ARG A 476 -51.16 7.28 26.19
N GLU A 477 -51.83 7.63 27.27
CA GLU A 477 -51.29 7.89 28.60
C GLU A 477 -50.52 6.67 29.11
N ARG A 478 -49.34 6.89 29.69
CA ARG A 478 -48.70 5.93 30.57
C ARG A 478 -48.34 6.62 31.88
N THR A 479 -49.08 6.20 32.89
CA THR A 479 -49.05 6.56 34.30
C THR A 479 -47.67 6.35 34.90
N THR A 480 -47.20 7.34 35.65
CA THR A 480 -46.05 7.26 36.57
C THR A 480 -46.59 7.05 37.97
N GLU A 481 -46.17 5.98 38.64
CA GLU A 481 -46.29 5.83 40.10
C GLU A 481 -44.90 5.85 40.74
N PRO A 482 -44.74 6.50 41.91
CA PRO A 482 -43.47 6.63 42.60
C PRO A 482 -43.30 5.54 43.67
N LEU A 483 -42.08 5.03 43.85
CA LEU A 483 -41.71 4.31 45.06
C LEU A 483 -40.59 5.06 45.78
N ALA A 484 -40.92 5.59 46.95
CA ALA A 484 -39.99 5.99 47.99
C ALA A 484 -40.19 5.06 49.18
N ALA A 485 -39.09 4.51 49.72
CA ALA A 485 -38.80 4.42 51.17
C ALA A 485 -37.57 3.53 51.44
N GLN A 486 -36.58 4.12 52.11
CA GLN A 486 -35.54 3.44 52.90
C GLN A 486 -36.14 2.77 54.15
N PRO A 487 -35.39 1.89 54.86
CA PRO A 487 -34.53 2.31 56.01
C PRO A 487 -33.17 1.58 56.03
N SER A 488 -32.01 2.20 56.33
CA SER A 488 -31.45 2.63 57.63
C SER A 488 -31.12 1.52 58.66
N GLY A 489 -29.87 1.54 59.14
CA GLY A 489 -29.27 0.71 60.21
C GLY A 489 -28.13 -0.18 59.67
N THR A 490 -26.93 -0.30 60.24
CA THR A 490 -26.38 0.14 61.53
C THR A 490 -24.84 0.05 61.44
N GLU A 491 -24.17 0.84 62.30
CA GLU A 491 -22.74 0.92 62.57
C GLU A 491 -22.08 -0.42 62.94
N SER A 492 -20.75 -0.55 62.74
CA SER A 492 -19.78 -0.90 63.80
C SER A 492 -18.39 -1.23 63.23
N SER A 493 -17.36 -0.57 63.81
CA SER A 493 -15.98 -1.04 64.11
C SER A 493 -15.25 -1.90 63.08
N GLY A 494 -14.12 -1.49 62.51
CA GLY A 494 -12.87 -1.22 63.24
C GLY A 494 -11.91 -2.40 63.05
N THR A 495 -10.62 -2.10 62.83
CA THR A 495 -9.39 -2.87 63.19
C THR A 495 -8.29 -2.62 62.13
N GLU A 496 -7.39 -1.67 62.45
CA GLU A 496 -5.98 -1.64 62.02
C GLU A 496 -5.25 -2.89 62.54
N PRO A 497 -4.13 -3.36 61.95
CA PRO A 497 -2.79 -2.86 62.35
C PRO A 497 -1.69 -3.10 61.26
N PRO A 498 -0.38 -2.94 61.57
CA PRO A 498 0.29 -1.78 62.18
C PRO A 498 1.51 -1.30 61.37
N GLU A 499 2.01 -0.15 61.82
CA GLU A 499 3.30 0.47 61.54
C GLU A 499 4.50 -0.48 61.72
N ALA A 500 5.48 -0.34 60.82
CA ALA A 500 6.87 -0.74 61.04
C ALA A 500 7.79 0.30 60.38
N GLU A 501 8.47 1.09 61.19
CA GLU A 501 9.73 1.77 60.85
C GLU A 501 10.87 1.13 61.67
N PRO A 502 12.14 1.49 61.45
CA PRO A 502 12.89 1.61 60.20
C PRO A 502 14.16 0.74 60.27
N SER A 503 14.82 0.48 59.14
CA SER A 503 16.22 0.02 59.16
C SER A 503 17.08 0.96 58.32
N GLU A 504 17.92 1.71 59.04
CA GLU A 504 19.11 2.38 58.57
C GLU A 504 20.15 1.33 58.09
N ASP A 505 21.10 1.80 57.29
CA ASP A 505 22.33 1.13 56.78
C ASP A 505 22.30 0.79 55.28
N ASP A 506 22.76 1.71 54.43
CA ASP A 506 24.16 1.64 53.96
C ASP A 506 24.53 2.82 53.06
N ALA A 507 25.74 3.30 53.30
CA ALA A 507 26.37 4.46 52.71
C ALA A 507 26.99 4.19 51.33
N ASP A 508 27.55 5.26 50.76
CA ASP A 508 28.47 5.34 49.61
C ASP A 508 27.85 5.38 48.19
N ALA A 509 27.41 6.58 47.81
CA ALA A 509 27.56 7.06 46.43
C ALA A 509 28.82 7.93 46.33
N PRO A 510 29.64 7.73 45.29
CA PRO A 510 29.87 8.88 44.43
C PRO A 510 29.91 8.51 42.93
N GLY A 511 29.39 9.42 42.11
CA GLY A 511 29.95 9.64 40.78
C GLY A 511 28.96 9.64 39.60
N GLY A 512 28.62 10.85 39.16
CA GLY A 512 28.65 11.21 37.74
C GLY A 512 27.56 10.63 36.84
N ALA A 513 26.43 11.35 36.76
CA ALA A 513 25.61 11.32 35.57
C ALA A 513 26.39 11.99 34.42
N VAL A 514 26.75 11.21 33.41
CA VAL A 514 27.13 11.71 32.09
C VAL A 514 25.82 11.83 31.31
N GLU A 515 25.48 13.04 30.92
CA GLU A 515 24.43 13.34 29.96
C GLU A 515 24.90 12.84 28.58
N ASP A 516 24.41 11.68 28.15
CA ASP A 516 24.51 11.23 26.76
C ASP A 516 23.32 11.80 25.99
N ASP A 517 23.51 13.00 25.45
CA ASP A 517 22.54 13.81 24.72
C ASP A 517 22.61 13.56 23.20
N ASP A 518 22.63 12.28 22.80
CA ASP A 518 22.73 11.85 21.39
C ASP A 518 21.71 10.73 21.06
N ASN A 519 20.42 10.97 21.36
CA ASN A 519 19.34 10.16 20.79
C ASN A 519 18.60 10.94 19.68
N PRO A 520 18.91 10.68 18.39
CA PRO A 520 18.27 11.38 17.26
C PRO A 520 16.77 11.09 17.11
N GLU A 521 16.22 10.07 17.79
CA GLU A 521 14.78 9.75 17.74
C GLU A 521 13.93 10.62 18.69
N ALA A 522 14.52 11.22 19.73
CA ALA A 522 13.81 12.10 20.67
C ALA A 522 13.51 13.50 20.08
N GLY A 523 14.28 13.92 19.06
CA GLY A 523 14.17 15.26 18.46
C GLY A 523 12.93 15.47 17.57
N ALA A 524 12.35 14.41 17.00
CA ALA A 524 11.18 14.53 16.12
C ALA A 524 9.90 14.90 16.89
N PHE A 525 9.74 14.42 18.12
CA PHE A 525 8.58 14.70 18.97
C PHE A 525 8.66 16.09 19.62
N ASP A 526 9.84 16.51 20.06
CA ASP A 526 10.04 17.86 20.59
C ASP A 526 9.86 18.95 19.51
N ALA A 527 10.15 18.61 18.25
CA ALA A 527 9.86 19.48 17.11
C ALA A 527 8.37 19.56 16.76
N PHE A 528 7.59 18.50 17.02
CA PHE A 528 6.12 18.52 16.89
C PHE A 528 5.48 19.47 17.89
N ASP A 529 5.92 19.46 19.16
CA ASP A 529 5.39 20.38 20.19
C ASP A 529 5.76 21.84 19.92
N ARG A 530 6.97 22.13 19.43
CA ARG A 530 7.35 23.48 18.98
C ARG A 530 6.55 23.96 17.78
N TRP A 531 6.26 23.07 16.83
CA TRP A 531 5.39 23.37 15.69
C TRP A 531 3.94 23.61 16.12
N TYR A 532 3.45 22.80 17.07
CA TYR A 532 2.12 22.95 17.67
C TYR A 532 1.99 24.30 18.40
N ALA A 533 3.02 24.73 19.13
CA ALA A 533 3.06 26.05 19.79
C ALA A 533 3.03 27.23 18.81
N LEU A 534 3.72 27.11 17.66
CA LEU A 534 3.70 28.11 16.58
C LEU A 534 2.31 28.27 15.96
N LEU A 535 1.53 27.19 15.80
CA LEU A 535 0.17 27.25 15.29
C LEU A 535 -0.84 27.86 16.28
N GLU A 536 -0.61 27.70 17.58
CA GLU A 536 -1.47 28.29 18.63
C GLU A 536 -1.12 29.75 18.95
N GLY A 537 -0.04 30.30 18.38
CA GLY A 537 0.39 31.68 18.62
C GLY A 537 0.85 31.93 20.07
N ARG A 538 1.29 30.89 20.78
CA ARG A 538 1.80 31.01 22.16
C ARG A 538 3.32 31.26 22.15
N PRO A 539 3.83 32.26 22.89
CA PRO A 539 5.26 32.32 23.20
C PRO A 539 5.60 31.16 24.15
N GLY A 540 6.64 30.39 23.83
CA GLY A 540 7.05 29.22 24.61
C GLY A 540 7.31 29.58 26.08
N THR A 541 6.56 28.94 26.98
CA THR A 541 6.82 28.90 28.42
C THR A 541 6.52 27.49 28.91
N ASP A 542 7.35 26.99 29.84
CA ASP A 542 7.51 25.61 30.34
C ASP A 542 6.30 24.99 31.08
N GLU A 543 5.06 25.36 30.74
CA GLU A 543 3.86 24.91 31.46
C GLU A 543 3.09 23.84 30.67
N LEU A 544 3.79 22.78 30.25
CA LEU A 544 3.21 21.63 29.52
C LEU A 544 3.33 20.30 30.28
N ALA A 545 3.51 20.34 31.59
CA ALA A 545 3.65 19.15 32.44
C ALA A 545 2.32 18.49 32.89
N SER A 546 1.17 18.81 32.28
CA SER A 546 -0.14 18.27 32.72
C SER A 546 -1.08 17.83 31.59
N ARG A 547 -0.54 17.28 30.49
CA ARG A 547 -1.33 16.54 29.50
C ARG A 547 -1.20 15.03 29.73
N PRO A 548 -2.27 14.24 29.49
CA PRO A 548 -2.17 12.79 29.54
C PRO A 548 -1.16 12.30 28.50
N GLU A 549 -0.20 11.47 28.92
CA GLU A 549 0.75 10.84 28.01
C GLU A 549 0.02 10.17 26.84
N PRO A 550 0.47 10.36 25.58
CA PRO A 550 -0.05 9.59 24.47
C PRO A 550 0.19 8.09 24.69
N TYR A 551 -0.76 7.28 24.21
CA TYR A 551 -0.78 5.83 24.30
C TYR A 551 0.58 5.19 24.00
N ARG A 552 1.26 4.71 25.04
CA ARG A 552 2.43 3.84 24.99
C ARG A 552 1.90 2.41 24.80
N PRO A 553 2.20 1.69 23.71
CA PRO A 553 1.80 0.29 23.60
C PRO A 553 2.46 -0.49 24.74
N GLN A 554 1.65 -1.08 25.62
CA GLN A 554 2.13 -2.01 26.64
C GLN A 554 2.67 -3.26 25.93
N SER A 555 3.97 -3.28 25.66
CA SER A 555 4.71 -4.50 25.34
C SER A 555 4.98 -5.24 26.65
N GLY A 556 3.98 -5.98 27.12
CA GLY A 556 4.17 -7.00 28.13
C GLY A 556 4.77 -8.25 27.49
N GLU A 557 6.05 -8.17 27.10
CA GLU A 557 6.99 -9.28 26.91
C GLU A 557 8.34 -8.66 26.53
N GLU A 558 9.28 -8.62 27.48
CA GLU A 558 10.67 -8.21 27.23
C GLU A 558 11.28 -9.12 26.15
N PRO A 559 11.78 -8.59 25.02
CA PRO A 559 12.60 -9.39 24.13
C PRO A 559 13.93 -9.67 24.85
N ALA A 560 14.30 -10.93 24.93
CA ALA A 560 15.62 -11.35 25.38
C ALA A 560 16.72 -10.58 24.61
N PRO A 561 17.83 -10.19 25.26
CA PRO A 561 18.82 -9.32 24.63
C PRO A 561 19.56 -10.08 23.52
N ASP A 562 19.21 -9.79 22.27
CA ASP A 562 19.93 -10.23 21.06
C ASP A 562 21.19 -9.38 20.81
N GLY A 563 22.00 -9.16 21.86
CA GLY A 563 23.33 -8.55 21.74
C GLY A 563 24.31 -9.37 20.88
N ALA A 564 23.97 -10.62 20.56
CA ALA A 564 24.77 -11.47 19.69
C ALA A 564 24.64 -11.12 18.20
N PHE A 565 23.50 -10.60 17.76
CA PHE A 565 23.26 -10.31 16.34
C PHE A 565 23.87 -8.97 15.93
N ALA A 566 23.79 -7.96 16.79
CA ALA A 566 24.45 -6.66 16.59
C ALA A 566 25.98 -6.82 16.52
N LEU A 567 26.57 -7.62 17.40
CA LEU A 567 28.02 -7.88 17.41
C LEU A 567 28.47 -8.64 16.15
N GLU A 568 27.66 -9.56 15.63
CA GLU A 568 27.98 -10.34 14.43
C GLU A 568 27.94 -9.46 13.17
N VAL A 569 27.01 -8.51 13.09
CA VAL A 569 26.91 -7.54 11.99
C VAL A 569 28.07 -6.53 12.05
N GLU A 570 28.41 -5.98 13.22
CA GLU A 570 29.56 -5.09 13.38
C GLU A 570 30.89 -5.77 13.01
N LEU A 571 31.07 -7.04 13.39
CA LEU A 571 32.26 -7.83 13.04
C LEU A 571 32.35 -8.11 11.53
N GLN A 572 31.22 -8.31 10.85
CA GLN A 572 31.20 -8.46 9.39
C GLN A 572 31.58 -7.16 8.68
N TRP A 573 31.08 -6.01 9.16
CA TRP A 573 31.46 -4.70 8.63
C TRP A 573 32.92 -4.37 8.87
N ALA A 574 33.46 -4.66 10.05
CA ALA A 574 34.89 -4.48 10.34
C ALA A 574 35.77 -5.35 9.42
N GLY A 575 35.35 -6.60 9.15
CA GLY A 575 36.03 -7.49 8.20
C GLY A 575 36.02 -6.98 6.77
N LEU A 576 34.88 -6.48 6.29
CA LEU A 576 34.74 -5.89 4.96
C LEU A 576 35.56 -4.60 4.81
N PHE A 577 35.62 -3.77 5.86
CA PHE A 577 36.40 -2.54 5.88
C PHE A 577 37.91 -2.83 5.82
N ALA A 578 38.38 -3.82 6.59
CA ALA A 578 39.77 -4.25 6.57
C ALA A 578 40.17 -4.84 5.19
N LEU A 579 39.28 -5.61 4.56
CA LEU A 579 39.49 -6.14 3.21
C LEU A 579 39.55 -5.01 2.17
N GLY A 580 38.64 -4.03 2.27
CA GLY A 580 38.61 -2.85 1.40
C GLY A 580 39.90 -2.05 1.52
N ALA A 581 40.38 -1.78 2.74
CA ALA A 581 41.62 -1.06 2.99
C ALA A 581 42.85 -1.83 2.45
N ALA A 582 42.89 -3.16 2.59
CA ALA A 582 43.97 -3.98 2.04
C ALA A 582 44.00 -3.95 0.50
N LEU A 583 42.85 -4.00 -0.16
CA LEU A 583 42.75 -3.91 -1.62
C LEU A 583 43.12 -2.51 -2.13
N LEU A 584 42.72 -1.46 -1.42
CA LEU A 584 43.09 -0.07 -1.74
C LEU A 584 44.59 0.15 -1.59
N PHE A 585 45.19 -0.38 -0.52
CA PHE A 585 46.64 -0.35 -0.33
C PHE A 585 47.37 -1.12 -1.44
N TRP A 586 46.88 -2.31 -1.82
CA TRP A 586 47.45 -3.10 -2.91
C TRP A 586 47.35 -2.37 -4.26
N TYR A 587 46.22 -1.73 -4.54
CA TYR A 587 46.04 -0.89 -5.73
C TYR A 587 47.00 0.30 -5.72
N TYR A 588 47.15 1.00 -4.60
CA TYR A 588 47.98 2.19 -4.50
C TYR A 588 49.47 1.87 -4.65
N VAL A 589 49.94 0.78 -4.01
CA VAL A 589 51.32 0.29 -4.14
C VAL A 589 51.60 -0.28 -5.53
N GLY A 590 50.63 -1.00 -6.13
CA GLY A 590 50.76 -1.50 -7.50
C GLY A 590 50.75 -0.39 -8.55
N ALA A 591 50.04 0.71 -8.28
CA ALA A 591 49.98 1.88 -9.16
C ALA A 591 51.21 2.79 -9.04
N SER A 592 51.80 2.93 -7.85
CA SER A 592 52.97 3.79 -7.64
C SER A 592 54.27 3.21 -8.20
N GLU A 593 54.36 1.89 -8.39
CA GLU A 593 55.55 1.25 -8.96
C GLU A 593 55.46 0.92 -10.47
N GLY A 594 54.39 1.33 -11.17
CA GLY A 594 54.29 1.17 -12.62
C GLY A 594 54.13 -0.28 -13.12
N TRP A 595 53.66 -1.20 -12.27
CA TRP A 595 53.53 -2.63 -12.60
C TRP A 595 52.28 -2.97 -13.45
N LEU A 596 51.33 -2.05 -13.62
CA LEU A 596 50.05 -2.35 -14.27
C LEU A 596 50.07 -2.33 -15.81
N ALA A 597 51.24 -2.22 -16.45
CA ALA A 597 51.37 -2.26 -17.91
C ALA A 597 51.89 -3.60 -18.49
N GLY A 598 52.19 -4.61 -17.66
CA GLY A 598 52.74 -5.89 -18.13
C GLY A 598 51.87 -7.08 -17.77
N GLY A 599 51.35 -7.77 -18.78
CA GLY A 599 50.48 -8.93 -18.63
C GLY A 599 51.11 -10.10 -17.85
N VAL A 600 50.21 -10.94 -17.34
CA VAL A 600 50.42 -12.20 -16.63
C VAL A 600 51.56 -13.02 -17.25
N GLY A 601 52.68 -13.10 -16.53
CA GLY A 601 53.74 -14.08 -16.78
C GLY A 601 55.14 -13.52 -16.55
N PHE A 602 55.67 -13.68 -15.33
CA PHE A 602 57.05 -14.08 -15.01
C PHE A 602 57.33 -13.84 -13.51
N LEU A 603 57.51 -14.94 -12.76
CA LEU A 603 58.29 -14.97 -11.53
C LEU A 603 59.47 -15.89 -11.86
N PRO A 604 60.68 -15.33 -12.09
CA PRO A 604 61.71 -15.55 -11.08
C PRO A 604 62.67 -14.37 -10.88
N SER A 605 63.38 -14.42 -9.75
CA SER A 605 64.56 -13.62 -9.38
C SER A 605 64.37 -12.14 -9.02
N LEU A 606 63.80 -11.89 -7.84
CA LEU A 606 64.16 -10.71 -7.04
C LEU A 606 65.38 -11.03 -6.16
N PRO A 607 66.34 -10.11 -6.01
CA PRO A 607 67.52 -10.32 -5.16
C PRO A 607 67.14 -10.43 -3.67
N GLY A 608 67.85 -11.33 -2.98
CA GLY A 608 67.51 -11.86 -1.64
C GLY A 608 67.18 -10.90 -0.49
N PRO A 609 67.66 -9.64 -0.40
CA PRO A 609 67.33 -8.82 0.77
C PRO A 609 65.92 -8.24 0.75
N LEU A 610 65.30 -8.03 -0.42
CA LEU A 610 63.95 -7.44 -0.51
C LEU A 610 62.83 -8.47 -0.26
N THR A 611 63.04 -9.72 -0.64
CA THR A 611 62.07 -10.80 -0.38
C THR A 611 61.93 -11.09 1.11
N VAL A 612 63.00 -10.94 1.89
CA VAL A 612 62.96 -11.10 3.35
C VAL A 612 62.34 -9.88 4.03
N ALA A 613 62.69 -8.66 3.59
CA ALA A 613 62.19 -7.42 4.20
C ALA A 613 60.68 -7.23 4.03
N TYR A 614 60.10 -7.64 2.89
CA TYR A 614 58.66 -7.46 2.61
C TYR A 614 57.85 -8.75 2.73
N GLY A 615 58.45 -9.92 2.53
CA GLY A 615 57.75 -11.21 2.63
C GLY A 615 57.42 -11.61 4.07
N LEU A 616 58.32 -11.35 5.02
CA LEU A 616 58.14 -11.73 6.43
C LEU A 616 57.01 -10.93 7.12
N PRO A 617 56.94 -9.59 6.98
CA PRO A 617 55.82 -8.83 7.54
C PRO A 617 54.48 -9.21 6.92
N PHE A 618 54.45 -9.47 5.61
CA PHE A 618 53.23 -9.87 4.91
C PHE A 618 52.74 -11.25 5.39
N ALA A 619 53.63 -12.23 5.53
CA ALA A 619 53.30 -13.55 6.05
C ALA A 619 52.84 -13.51 7.51
N LEU A 620 53.42 -12.63 8.34
CA LEU A 620 53.00 -12.45 9.73
C LEU A 620 51.63 -11.78 9.85
N VAL A 621 51.33 -10.75 9.06
CA VAL A 621 50.03 -10.07 9.06
C VAL A 621 48.94 -11.00 8.54
N PHE A 622 49.18 -11.72 7.43
CA PHE A 622 48.22 -12.67 6.90
C PHE A 622 48.02 -13.88 7.84
N GLY A 623 49.09 -14.37 8.46
CA GLY A 623 49.03 -15.44 9.46
C GLY A 623 48.22 -15.05 10.70
N ALA A 624 48.41 -13.83 11.20
CA ALA A 624 47.65 -13.31 12.33
C ALA A 624 46.16 -13.11 12.00
N ALA A 625 45.85 -12.59 10.81
CA ALA A 625 44.47 -12.43 10.35
C ALA A 625 43.77 -13.78 10.17
N ALA A 626 44.40 -14.74 9.50
CA ALA A 626 43.86 -16.09 9.33
C ALA A 626 43.68 -16.83 10.67
N GLY A 627 44.64 -16.69 11.60
CA GLY A 627 44.54 -17.24 12.96
C GLY A 627 43.38 -16.64 13.76
N SER A 628 43.13 -15.34 13.62
CA SER A 628 42.04 -14.63 14.29
C SER A 628 40.67 -15.07 13.78
N VAL A 629 40.52 -15.21 12.46
CA VAL A 629 39.30 -15.74 11.83
C VAL A 629 39.04 -17.19 12.26
N LEU A 630 40.07 -18.03 12.32
CA LEU A 630 39.94 -19.43 12.76
C LEU A 630 39.53 -19.53 14.25
N LEU A 631 40.13 -18.72 15.12
CA LEU A 631 39.77 -18.67 16.55
C LEU A 631 38.34 -18.19 16.77
N LEU A 632 37.89 -17.18 16.00
CA LEU A 632 36.51 -16.70 16.03
C LEU A 632 35.53 -17.77 15.55
N HIS A 633 35.86 -18.52 14.48
CA HIS A 633 35.03 -19.62 13.98
C HIS A 633 34.91 -20.76 15.02
N ILE A 634 36.01 -21.11 15.70
CA ILE A 634 36.00 -22.12 16.77
C ILE A 634 35.15 -21.65 17.96
N ARG A 635 35.22 -20.37 18.33
CA ARG A 635 34.46 -19.79 19.43
C ARG A 635 32.96 -19.74 19.13
N GLY A 636 32.58 -19.36 17.90
CA GLY A 636 31.19 -19.40 17.42
C GLY A 636 30.60 -20.82 17.46
N ARG A 637 31.35 -21.84 17.01
CA ARG A 637 30.90 -23.24 17.09
C ARG A 637 30.69 -23.73 18.53
N ARG A 638 31.53 -23.31 19.48
CA ARG A 638 31.38 -23.67 20.91
C ARG A 638 30.16 -22.99 21.56
N LEU A 639 29.81 -21.78 21.14
CA LEU A 639 28.61 -21.08 21.62
C LEU A 639 27.34 -21.70 21.06
N ALA A 640 27.33 -22.06 19.77
CA ALA A 640 26.21 -22.76 19.14
C ALA A 640 25.94 -24.14 19.75
N SER A 641 26.99 -24.89 20.11
CA SER A 641 26.83 -26.21 20.74
C SER A 641 26.38 -26.15 22.21
N ARG A 642 26.53 -25.01 22.90
CA ARG A 642 25.96 -24.81 24.25
C ARG A 642 24.46 -24.49 24.25
N ARG A 643 23.90 -23.98 23.15
CA ARG A 643 22.45 -23.70 23.02
C ARG A 643 21.58 -24.96 22.93
N HIS A 644 22.13 -26.12 22.58
CA HIS A 644 21.40 -27.39 22.56
C HIS A 644 21.26 -28.09 23.92
N LEU A 645 21.80 -27.51 25.01
CA LEU A 645 21.73 -28.07 26.36
C LEU A 645 20.68 -27.41 27.28
N ILE A 646 19.90 -26.45 26.78
CA ILE A 646 18.83 -25.82 27.55
C ILE A 646 17.50 -26.48 27.17
N GLY A 647 16.99 -27.34 28.07
CA GLY A 647 15.74 -28.09 27.89
C GLY A 647 14.48 -27.21 27.94
N PRO A 648 13.32 -27.76 27.54
CA PRO A 648 12.11 -27.00 27.24
C PRO A 648 11.32 -26.46 28.45
N GLU A 649 11.80 -26.62 29.69
CA GLU A 649 11.04 -26.22 30.89
C GLU A 649 11.20 -24.73 31.28
N ARG A 650 11.86 -23.91 30.46
CA ARG A 650 11.88 -22.45 30.61
C ARG A 650 11.78 -21.76 29.26
N ARG A 651 10.64 -21.93 28.60
CA ARG A 651 10.13 -21.00 27.60
C ARG A 651 8.69 -20.68 27.91
#